data_AF-A0A820ZH79-F1
#
_entry.id   AF-A0A820ZH79-F1
#
_cell.length_a   1.000
_cell.length_b   1.000
_cell.length_c   1.000
_cell.angle_alpha   90.00
_cell.angle_beta   90.00
_cell.angle_gamma   90.00
#
_symmetry.space_group_name_H-M   'P 1'
#
loop_
_entity.id
_entity.type
_entity.pdbx_description
1 polymer ?
#
loop_
_entity_poly.entity_id
_entity_poly.type
_entity_poly.pdbx_seq_one_letter_code
_entity_poly.pdbx_strand_id
1 'polypeptide(L)'
;MSTLIENSSTISKPNVTMKSSFYPTTEVRRKWWKESIAYQIYPRSFQDSNGDGIGDIRGIIQRLDYIKHLGADLIWICPIFKSANDDNGYDISDYQDIMDVFGTMEDVDELIKQVHNKNMRIIFDLVLNHTSDEHPWFIESRSSRTNPKRDWYIWRDGKPGGLRPNNWESIFNGSAWEYDKNTDQYYLHLFSRKMPDVNWECPELRQELYKLTRWWLDRGVDGFRIDAISHIKKKSGLPDLPNPKQLEFVSSFDYHMNVEGIEEFLNEFKRETYGNRDVVTVGEANGVSADQAVDWVDEKEGKFNMIFQFEATNLWEKTLGSLNVLAYKRIMTRWEKSLEKTGWNALFVENHDKPRIISTWGNDKEYWRDCATAFATVYMLMMGTPFIYQGQEIGMTNVRFPSITDYPDVAARNFYNLELAKGVDHNELMEIIYMTGRDNARTPMQWDDSLNAGFSTAQQTWIGINPNYVHINVAQQEKDEHSILNFYKRLIRLRKENDIFIYGIYDLILSNHKQIYGYMRTSDTKRAYVLANLTDRVAQFTLYQGLSSSQLVLTNLLEPVSEHKDEKSFKFHPYEIRVYIIDRKEELHHHERKQHAIDQSENLKSILSTVTKGKDNTNESLTKEQKVALQKLEQMSHNALHQSEQSQKDIISALTEATAKALSGTQTSKQQTKHKSPSISIDQEKAIPADSAEIDLENEPIYKKRERQRSLVLNLGSIAPVVQTDPSPVDQRRRSFSTLIPERSRRPSFIGHHVDNSSDEDDDRKKTTTNELEEESTDLSTRDIDYSVLYDDTIEDYSFTSARKPAQKETLHDQQEIMLQQVKEQE
;
A
#
# COMPACT_ATOMS: atom_id res chain seq x y z
N MET A 1 30.21 -58.14 -12.74
CA MET A 1 29.61 -58.68 -11.50
C MET A 1 28.55 -57.68 -11.07
N SER A 2 27.28 -57.72 -11.48
CA SER A 2 26.40 -58.76 -12.05
C SER A 2 25.28 -59.19 -11.08
N THR A 3 24.31 -58.31 -10.88
CA THR A 3 22.92 -58.61 -10.50
C THR A 3 22.03 -57.39 -10.82
N LEU A 4 20.70 -57.57 -10.78
CA LEU A 4 19.67 -56.53 -10.94
C LEU A 4 19.51 -55.92 -12.34
N ILE A 5 19.24 -56.78 -13.33
CA ILE A 5 18.20 -56.48 -14.34
C ILE A 5 17.02 -57.40 -14.03
N GLU A 6 15.88 -56.85 -13.63
CA GLU A 6 14.53 -57.43 -13.81
C GLU A 6 13.44 -56.46 -13.33
N ASN A 7 12.18 -56.75 -13.68
CA ASN A 7 10.96 -56.03 -13.28
C ASN A 7 10.78 -54.58 -13.81
N SER A 8 10.58 -54.44 -15.12
CA SER A 8 9.88 -53.28 -15.71
C SER A 8 8.51 -53.68 -16.26
N SER A 9 7.43 -53.23 -15.61
CA SER A 9 6.08 -53.04 -16.20
C SER A 9 5.10 -52.47 -15.17
N THR A 10 3.93 -52.00 -15.65
CA THR A 10 2.79 -51.46 -14.87
C THR A 10 3.07 -50.27 -13.93
N ILE A 11 3.14 -49.07 -14.50
CA ILE A 11 2.73 -47.83 -13.81
C ILE A 11 1.41 -47.37 -14.44
N SER A 12 0.32 -47.41 -13.68
CA SER A 12 -0.95 -46.79 -14.06
C SER A 12 -0.90 -45.27 -13.83
N LYS A 13 -1.47 -44.50 -14.76
CA LYS A 13 -1.63 -43.05 -14.57
C LYS A 13 -2.63 -42.80 -13.43
N PRO A 14 -2.30 -41.99 -12.40
CA PRO A 14 -3.27 -41.61 -11.39
C PRO A 14 -4.30 -40.65 -12.02
N ASN A 15 -5.59 -40.92 -11.82
CA ASN A 15 -6.65 -39.99 -12.18
C ASN A 15 -6.57 -38.76 -11.26
N VAL A 16 -6.20 -37.61 -11.81
CA VAL A 16 -6.25 -36.32 -11.09
C VAL A 16 -7.70 -35.84 -11.04
N THR A 17 -8.48 -36.40 -10.12
CA THR A 17 -9.79 -35.86 -9.77
C THR A 17 -9.56 -34.53 -9.07
N MET A 18 -9.86 -33.40 -9.74
CA MET A 18 -9.87 -32.09 -9.09
C MET A 18 -10.97 -32.07 -8.01
N LYS A 19 -10.58 -32.35 -6.77
CA LYS A 19 -11.40 -32.03 -5.60
C LYS A 19 -11.54 -30.52 -5.57
N SER A 20 -12.77 -30.01 -5.64
CA SER A 20 -13.03 -28.63 -5.30
C SER A 20 -12.58 -28.37 -3.87
N SER A 21 -11.72 -27.37 -3.68
CA SER A 21 -11.41 -26.84 -2.36
C SER A 21 -12.67 -26.15 -1.84
N PHE A 22 -13.50 -26.90 -1.12
CA PHE A 22 -14.47 -26.32 -0.20
C PHE A 22 -13.69 -25.57 0.88
N TYR A 23 -13.52 -24.27 0.67
CA TYR A 23 -13.10 -23.37 1.73
C TYR A 23 -14.17 -23.46 2.83
N PRO A 24 -13.81 -23.84 4.07
CA PRO A 24 -14.77 -23.87 5.15
C PRO A 24 -15.27 -22.45 5.40
N THR A 25 -16.59 -22.28 5.49
CA THR A 25 -17.23 -20.99 5.77
C THR A 25 -16.99 -20.60 7.22
N THR A 26 -15.80 -20.12 7.52
CA THR A 26 -15.48 -19.45 8.79
C THR A 26 -16.25 -18.15 8.85
N GLU A 27 -17.06 -17.99 9.90
CA GLU A 27 -17.84 -16.77 10.12
C GLU A 27 -16.91 -15.56 10.20
N VAL A 28 -17.04 -14.63 9.25
CA VAL A 28 -16.13 -13.49 9.11
C VAL A 28 -16.33 -12.54 10.29
N ARG A 29 -15.40 -12.59 11.25
CA ARG A 29 -15.45 -11.77 12.47
C ARG A 29 -15.21 -10.30 12.15
N ARG A 30 -16.31 -9.59 11.84
CA ARG A 30 -16.28 -8.16 11.53
C ARG A 30 -15.75 -7.34 12.71
N LYS A 31 -14.91 -6.35 12.40
CA LYS A 31 -14.28 -5.43 13.36
C LYS A 31 -14.20 -4.04 12.74
N TRP A 32 -14.62 -3.01 13.48
CA TRP A 32 -14.72 -1.65 12.94
C TRP A 32 -13.40 -1.17 12.32
N TRP A 33 -12.26 -1.42 12.98
CA TRP A 33 -10.94 -1.04 12.48
C TRP A 33 -10.47 -1.80 11.24
N LYS A 34 -10.96 -3.02 10.99
CA LYS A 34 -10.71 -3.76 9.73
C LYS A 34 -11.43 -3.09 8.54
N GLU A 35 -12.60 -2.51 8.81
CA GLU A 35 -13.46 -1.88 7.80
C GLU A 35 -13.13 -0.40 7.58
N SER A 36 -12.53 0.26 8.57
CA SER A 36 -12.14 1.67 8.54
C SER A 36 -11.21 2.04 7.36
N ILE A 37 -11.32 3.30 6.93
CA ILE A 37 -10.27 4.05 6.25
C ILE A 37 -9.66 5.01 7.27
N ALA A 38 -8.34 5.02 7.38
CA ALA A 38 -7.60 5.90 8.28
C ALA A 38 -7.03 7.12 7.52
N TYR A 39 -6.99 8.27 8.18
CA TYR A 39 -6.40 9.50 7.67
C TYR A 39 -5.37 10.04 8.68
N GLN A 40 -4.12 10.23 8.24
CA GLN A 40 -3.03 10.74 9.07
C GLN A 40 -2.89 12.25 8.94
N ILE A 41 -2.90 12.93 10.08
CA ILE A 41 -2.73 14.37 10.24
C ILE A 41 -1.35 14.64 10.85
N TYR A 42 -0.58 15.51 10.19
CA TYR A 42 0.61 16.13 10.75
C TYR A 42 0.20 17.54 11.24
N PRO A 43 -0.10 17.72 12.54
CA PRO A 43 -0.91 18.85 13.04
C PRO A 43 -0.34 20.20 12.60
N ARG A 44 0.99 20.35 12.74
CA ARG A 44 1.79 21.52 12.39
C ARG A 44 1.58 22.06 10.96
N SER A 45 1.11 21.23 10.03
CA SER A 45 0.91 21.58 8.62
C SER A 45 -0.49 21.26 8.10
N PHE A 46 -1.47 21.03 8.98
CA PHE A 46 -2.84 20.73 8.55
C PHE A 46 -3.72 21.97 8.38
N GLN A 47 -3.87 22.79 9.43
CA GLN A 47 -4.58 24.07 9.38
C GLN A 47 -4.16 24.94 10.57
N ASP A 48 -3.70 26.16 10.30
CA ASP A 48 -3.58 27.25 11.30
C ASP A 48 -4.95 27.93 11.44
N SER A 49 -5.41 28.14 12.67
CA SER A 49 -6.66 28.84 12.98
C SER A 49 -6.47 30.23 13.64
N ASN A 50 -5.25 30.58 14.04
CA ASN A 50 -4.93 31.73 14.87
C ASN A 50 -4.15 32.84 14.11
N GLY A 51 -3.38 32.48 13.09
CA GLY A 51 -2.59 33.39 12.24
C GLY A 51 -1.09 33.47 12.58
N ASP A 52 -0.52 32.53 13.34
CA ASP A 52 0.91 32.47 13.67
C ASP A 52 1.77 31.71 12.64
N GLY A 53 1.16 30.98 11.70
CA GLY A 53 1.86 30.20 10.68
C GLY A 53 2.12 28.72 11.02
N ILE A 54 1.57 28.23 12.14
CA ILE A 54 1.66 26.85 12.65
C ILE A 54 0.26 26.23 12.68
N GLY A 55 0.12 24.98 12.24
CA GLY A 55 -1.15 24.26 12.28
C GLY A 55 -1.50 23.74 13.67
N ASP A 56 -2.77 23.89 14.07
CA ASP A 56 -3.23 23.72 15.45
C ASP A 56 -4.51 22.83 15.59
N ILE A 57 -4.89 22.50 16.84
CA ILE A 57 -6.03 21.60 17.14
C ILE A 57 -7.38 22.21 16.73
N ARG A 58 -7.58 23.52 16.86
CA ARG A 58 -8.79 24.22 16.42
C ARG A 58 -8.88 24.25 14.89
N GLY A 59 -7.75 24.35 14.20
CA GLY A 59 -7.65 24.16 12.75
C GLY A 59 -8.05 22.75 12.31
N ILE A 60 -7.61 21.71 13.03
CA ILE A 60 -8.06 20.32 12.79
C ILE A 60 -9.58 20.22 12.95
N ILE A 61 -10.15 20.79 14.03
CA ILE A 61 -11.60 20.80 14.28
C ILE A 61 -12.37 21.42 13.10
N GLN A 62 -11.89 22.53 12.53
CA GLN A 62 -12.50 23.18 11.36
C GLN A 62 -12.54 22.29 10.10
N ARG A 63 -11.56 21.39 9.95
CA ARG A 63 -11.41 20.53 8.76
C ARG A 63 -11.97 19.11 8.93
N LEU A 64 -12.58 18.78 10.07
CA LEU A 64 -13.19 17.46 10.31
C LEU A 64 -14.29 17.08 9.31
N ASP A 65 -15.05 18.05 8.79
CA ASP A 65 -16.08 17.79 7.76
C ASP A 65 -15.46 17.42 6.41
N TYR A 66 -14.29 17.95 6.06
CA TYR A 66 -13.54 17.52 4.87
C TYR A 66 -13.10 16.06 5.01
N ILE A 67 -12.50 15.69 6.16
CA ILE A 67 -12.10 14.31 6.45
C ILE A 67 -13.30 13.35 6.38
N LYS A 68 -14.48 13.79 6.87
CA LYS A 68 -15.70 12.99 6.78
C LYS A 68 -16.25 12.89 5.35
N HIS A 69 -16.18 13.96 4.56
CA HIS A 69 -16.61 13.97 3.15
C HIS A 69 -15.65 13.23 2.20
N LEU A 70 -14.36 13.11 2.56
CA LEU A 70 -13.42 12.16 1.92
C LEU A 70 -13.87 10.71 2.15
N GLY A 71 -14.47 10.43 3.31
CA GLY A 71 -15.00 9.12 3.69
C GLY A 71 -14.13 8.34 4.68
N ALA A 72 -13.26 9.03 5.42
CA ALA A 72 -12.50 8.41 6.51
C ALA A 72 -13.39 8.10 7.72
N ASP A 73 -12.97 7.10 8.50
CA ASP A 73 -13.61 6.70 9.76
C ASP A 73 -12.68 6.83 10.96
N LEU A 74 -11.37 6.87 10.73
CA LEU A 74 -10.33 6.88 11.75
C LEU A 74 -9.33 8.00 11.43
N ILE A 75 -9.01 8.83 12.43
CA ILE A 75 -7.95 9.84 12.36
C ILE A 75 -6.77 9.34 13.19
N TRP A 76 -5.57 9.34 12.61
CA TRP A 76 -4.31 9.30 13.35
C TRP A 76 -3.76 10.73 13.38
N ILE A 77 -3.53 11.27 14.56
CA ILE A 77 -2.81 12.53 14.75
C ILE A 77 -1.39 12.23 15.23
N CYS A 78 -0.38 12.79 14.56
CA CYS A 78 1.01 12.82 15.06
C CYS A 78 1.10 13.59 16.40
N PRO A 79 2.22 13.51 17.16
CA PRO A 79 2.30 14.02 18.53
C PRO A 79 1.82 15.47 18.68
N ILE A 80 0.98 15.69 19.69
CA ILE A 80 0.47 17.02 20.09
C ILE A 80 0.90 17.42 21.51
N PHE A 81 1.64 16.55 22.20
CA PHE A 81 2.05 16.74 23.59
C PHE A 81 3.17 17.76 23.72
N LYS A 82 3.39 18.28 24.92
CA LYS A 82 4.45 19.24 25.19
C LYS A 82 5.82 18.66 24.80
N SER A 83 6.59 19.36 23.98
CA SER A 83 7.87 18.92 23.42
C SER A 83 8.79 20.12 23.14
N ALA A 84 10.10 19.92 23.13
CA ALA A 84 11.08 20.97 22.80
C ALA A 84 11.21 21.23 21.28
N ASN A 85 10.50 20.45 20.46
CA ASN A 85 10.46 20.48 18.99
C ASN A 85 11.80 20.17 18.29
N ASP A 86 12.70 19.43 18.94
CA ASP A 86 13.95 18.96 18.29
C ASP A 86 13.68 17.91 17.19
N ASP A 87 12.61 17.12 17.32
CA ASP A 87 11.99 16.37 16.21
C ASP A 87 10.47 16.62 16.16
N ASN A 88 10.08 17.90 16.14
CA ASN A 88 8.71 18.39 15.87
C ASN A 88 7.58 17.68 16.66
N GLY A 89 7.81 17.26 17.91
CA GLY A 89 6.77 16.67 18.77
C GLY A 89 7.09 15.26 19.30
N TYR A 90 8.02 14.52 18.67
CA TYR A 90 8.43 13.19 19.15
C TYR A 90 9.30 13.26 20.41
N ASP A 91 10.00 14.39 20.62
CA ASP A 91 10.78 14.72 21.81
C ASP A 91 9.90 15.25 22.98
N ILE A 92 9.02 14.39 23.52
CA ILE A 92 8.00 14.76 24.52
C ILE A 92 8.61 15.12 25.88
N SER A 93 8.31 16.33 26.39
CA SER A 93 8.69 16.84 27.71
C SER A 93 7.57 16.78 28.76
N ASP A 94 6.30 16.67 28.36
CA ASP A 94 5.20 16.22 29.23
C ASP A 94 4.13 15.50 28.39
N TYR A 95 3.80 14.25 28.77
CA TYR A 95 2.81 13.41 28.09
C TYR A 95 1.34 13.74 28.40
N GLN A 96 1.09 14.55 29.42
CA GLN A 96 -0.24 14.88 29.93
C GLN A 96 -0.58 16.37 29.78
N ASP A 97 0.31 17.14 29.15
CA ASP A 97 0.11 18.52 28.73
C ASP A 97 0.27 18.66 27.21
N ILE A 98 -0.31 19.72 26.64
CA ILE A 98 -0.33 19.96 25.19
C ILE A 98 0.79 20.94 24.81
N MET A 99 1.28 20.82 23.58
CA MET A 99 2.24 21.78 23.03
C MET A 99 1.56 23.14 22.85
N ASP A 100 2.15 24.20 23.42
CA ASP A 100 1.57 25.55 23.50
C ASP A 100 1.13 26.12 22.13
N VAL A 101 1.77 25.71 21.03
CA VAL A 101 1.44 26.12 19.64
C VAL A 101 0.27 25.35 19.02
N PHE A 102 -0.13 24.21 19.60
CA PHE A 102 -1.27 23.41 19.13
C PHE A 102 -2.56 23.72 19.89
N GLY A 103 -2.44 24.21 21.13
CA GLY A 103 -3.57 24.64 21.96
C GLY A 103 -3.50 24.08 23.39
N THR A 104 -4.68 23.77 23.94
CA THR A 104 -4.91 23.39 25.33
C THR A 104 -5.54 22.00 25.44
N MET A 105 -5.58 21.45 26.66
CA MET A 105 -6.28 20.18 26.93
C MET A 105 -7.79 20.26 26.59
N GLU A 106 -8.41 21.42 26.82
CA GLU A 106 -9.80 21.72 26.47
C GLU A 106 -10.04 21.73 24.95
N ASP A 107 -9.02 22.04 24.15
CA ASP A 107 -9.08 21.91 22.69
C ASP A 107 -9.03 20.43 22.26
N VAL A 108 -8.24 19.61 22.95
CA VAL A 108 -8.16 18.15 22.72
C VAL A 108 -9.45 17.43 23.12
N ASP A 109 -10.02 17.75 24.29
CA ASP A 109 -11.28 17.17 24.74
C ASP A 109 -12.44 17.54 23.80
N GLU A 110 -12.45 18.75 23.23
CA GLU A 110 -13.40 19.13 22.18
C GLU A 110 -13.10 18.43 20.83
N LEU A 111 -11.82 18.22 20.47
CA LEU A 111 -11.46 17.47 19.26
C LEU A 111 -11.99 16.03 19.31
N ILE A 112 -11.70 15.28 20.37
CA ILE A 112 -12.17 13.88 20.55
C ILE A 112 -13.70 13.83 20.42
N LYS A 113 -14.39 14.71 21.16
CA LYS A 113 -15.84 14.85 21.14
C LYS A 113 -16.40 15.19 19.75
N GLN A 114 -15.77 16.09 19.00
CA GLN A 114 -16.23 16.46 17.65
C GLN A 114 -15.98 15.35 16.61
N VAL A 115 -14.89 14.60 16.74
CA VAL A 115 -14.63 13.40 15.94
C VAL A 115 -15.70 12.34 16.20
N HIS A 116 -16.01 12.05 17.47
CA HIS A 116 -17.06 11.10 17.86
C HIS A 116 -18.45 11.53 17.39
N ASN A 117 -18.80 12.82 17.54
CA ASN A 117 -20.08 13.38 17.04
C ASN A 117 -20.27 13.16 15.53
N LYS A 118 -19.18 13.20 14.75
CA LYS A 118 -19.18 12.94 13.29
C LYS A 118 -19.12 11.45 12.94
N ASN A 119 -19.26 10.56 13.93
CA ASN A 119 -19.14 9.11 13.79
C ASN A 119 -17.80 8.75 13.13
N MET A 120 -16.71 9.30 13.67
CA MET A 120 -15.33 8.92 13.41
C MET A 120 -14.67 8.50 14.73
N ARG A 121 -13.45 7.97 14.62
CA ARG A 121 -12.56 7.55 15.70
C ARG A 121 -11.27 8.35 15.63
N ILE A 122 -10.58 8.56 16.76
CA ILE A 122 -9.26 9.19 16.79
C ILE A 122 -8.28 8.35 17.62
N ILE A 123 -7.12 8.08 17.03
CA ILE A 123 -5.96 7.52 17.71
C ILE A 123 -4.85 8.57 17.76
N PHE A 124 -4.17 8.63 18.89
CA PHE A 124 -3.00 9.48 19.06
C PHE A 124 -1.74 8.72 18.72
N ASP A 125 -0.70 9.45 18.35
CA ASP A 125 0.65 8.94 18.47
C ASP A 125 1.03 8.72 19.94
N LEU A 126 1.79 7.67 20.24
CA LEU A 126 2.20 7.31 21.59
C LEU A 126 3.67 6.89 21.59
N VAL A 127 4.53 7.82 21.98
CA VAL A 127 5.99 7.68 21.93
C VAL A 127 6.52 7.12 23.25
N LEU A 128 7.03 5.88 23.23
CA LEU A 128 7.41 5.17 24.46
C LEU A 128 8.86 4.67 24.48
N ASN A 129 9.64 4.87 23.41
CA ASN A 129 11.06 4.47 23.39
C ASN A 129 11.97 5.49 24.11
N HIS A 130 11.63 6.77 24.03
CA HIS A 130 12.44 7.91 24.49
C HIS A 130 11.52 9.01 25.05
N THR A 131 12.08 9.97 25.79
CA THR A 131 11.43 11.26 26.10
C THR A 131 12.33 12.40 25.61
N SER A 132 11.89 13.65 25.74
CA SER A 132 12.79 14.81 25.74
C SER A 132 13.86 14.70 26.84
N ASP A 133 15.03 15.31 26.64
CA ASP A 133 15.99 15.59 27.73
C ASP A 133 15.53 16.74 28.66
N GLU A 134 14.45 17.42 28.30
CA GLU A 134 13.74 18.39 29.14
C GLU A 134 12.54 17.76 29.89
N HIS A 135 12.28 16.46 29.72
CA HIS A 135 11.25 15.76 30.48
C HIS A 135 11.64 15.72 31.97
N PRO A 136 10.72 16.00 32.94
CA PRO A 136 11.05 16.01 34.37
C PRO A 136 11.75 14.75 34.87
N TRP A 137 11.37 13.58 34.33
CA TRP A 137 12.04 12.31 34.62
C TRP A 137 13.53 12.31 34.24
N PHE A 138 13.92 12.88 33.09
CA PHE A 138 15.32 12.96 32.69
C PHE A 138 16.09 14.03 33.48
N ILE A 139 15.45 15.16 33.77
CA ILE A 139 16.02 16.22 34.62
C ILE A 139 16.37 15.66 36.02
N GLU A 140 15.50 14.83 36.60
CA GLU A 140 15.80 14.09 37.82
C GLU A 140 16.88 13.01 37.59
N SER A 141 16.75 12.20 36.53
CA SER A 141 17.70 11.12 36.21
C SER A 141 19.14 11.61 36.04
N ARG A 142 19.36 12.78 35.41
CA ARG A 142 20.67 13.40 35.22
C ARG A 142 21.17 14.19 36.43
N SER A 143 20.34 14.41 37.46
CA SER A 143 20.70 15.26 38.60
C SER A 143 21.78 14.63 39.50
N SER A 144 21.81 13.29 39.60
CA SER A 144 22.78 12.52 40.38
C SER A 144 22.80 11.06 39.94
N ARG A 145 23.98 10.41 40.04
CA ARG A 145 24.13 8.94 39.91
C ARG A 145 23.33 8.15 40.96
N THR A 146 22.76 8.80 41.98
CA THR A 146 21.95 8.19 43.05
C THR A 146 20.53 8.74 43.13
N ASN A 147 20.03 9.42 42.09
CA ASN A 147 18.63 9.84 42.03
C ASN A 147 17.72 8.59 41.84
N PRO A 148 16.55 8.48 42.49
CA PRO A 148 15.61 7.37 42.26
C PRO A 148 15.23 7.14 40.79
N LYS A 149 15.16 8.20 39.97
CA LYS A 149 14.91 8.11 38.52
C LYS A 149 16.17 7.86 37.68
N ARG A 150 17.34 7.57 38.27
CA ARG A 150 18.58 7.32 37.52
C ARG A 150 18.39 6.19 36.52
N ASP A 151 17.91 5.04 36.98
CA ASP A 151 17.71 3.84 36.16
C ASP A 151 16.43 3.87 35.31
N TRP A 152 15.71 5.00 35.23
CA TRP A 152 14.63 5.19 34.27
C TRP A 152 15.16 5.48 32.86
N TYR A 153 16.46 5.77 32.71
CA TYR A 153 17.15 5.97 31.43
C TYR A 153 18.45 5.16 31.37
N ILE A 154 18.97 4.95 30.16
CA ILE A 154 20.10 4.04 29.93
C ILE A 154 21.44 4.80 30.07
N TRP A 155 22.00 4.79 31.28
CA TRP A 155 23.28 5.44 31.63
C TRP A 155 24.46 4.45 31.68
N ARG A 156 25.64 4.82 31.18
CA ARG A 156 26.88 4.01 31.26
C ARG A 156 28.13 4.87 31.46
N ASP A 157 29.12 4.31 32.15
CA ASP A 157 30.47 4.88 32.21
C ASP A 157 31.19 4.72 30.86
N GLY A 158 32.13 5.62 30.56
CA GLY A 158 32.99 5.51 29.39
C GLY A 158 34.00 4.35 29.47
N LYS A 159 34.48 3.91 28.31
CA LYS A 159 35.64 3.00 28.21
C LYS A 159 36.94 3.76 28.54
N PRO A 160 37.99 3.06 29.03
CA PRO A 160 39.29 3.67 29.33
C PRO A 160 39.83 4.51 28.16
N GLY A 161 40.44 5.65 28.48
CA GLY A 161 40.90 6.63 27.49
C GLY A 161 39.87 7.68 27.08
N GLY A 162 38.72 7.77 27.76
CA GLY A 162 37.65 8.73 27.43
C GLY A 162 36.80 8.29 26.24
N LEU A 163 36.78 6.99 25.95
CA LEU A 163 36.01 6.41 24.86
C LEU A 163 34.54 6.21 25.28
N ARG A 164 33.64 6.27 24.30
CA ARG A 164 32.19 6.06 24.51
C ARG A 164 31.90 4.60 24.95
N PRO A 165 30.75 4.31 25.59
CA PRO A 165 30.47 2.97 26.13
C PRO A 165 30.52 1.86 25.07
N ASN A 166 30.06 2.14 23.85
CA ASN A 166 30.22 1.29 22.67
C ASN A 166 30.30 2.12 21.37
N ASN A 167 30.45 1.43 20.24
CA ASN A 167 30.55 2.01 18.90
C ASN A 167 29.20 2.30 18.20
N TRP A 168 28.06 2.33 18.90
CA TRP A 168 26.75 2.47 18.26
C TRP A 168 26.53 3.84 17.62
N GLU A 169 25.95 3.82 16.42
CA GLU A 169 25.49 4.98 15.65
C GLU A 169 24.02 5.31 15.97
N SER A 170 23.69 6.59 16.11
CA SER A 170 22.31 7.08 16.17
C SER A 170 21.66 6.97 14.78
N ILE A 171 20.36 6.69 14.75
CA ILE A 171 19.52 6.72 13.54
C ILE A 171 19.59 8.09 12.84
N PHE A 172 19.88 9.16 13.58
CA PHE A 172 20.06 10.53 13.04
C PHE A 172 21.53 10.92 12.81
N ASN A 173 22.41 9.93 12.69
CA ASN A 173 23.87 10.00 12.45
C ASN A 173 24.71 10.42 13.67
N GLY A 174 25.98 10.01 13.68
CA GLY A 174 26.90 10.22 14.81
C GLY A 174 26.66 9.21 15.93
N SER A 175 27.28 9.39 17.09
CA SER A 175 27.13 8.42 18.19
C SER A 175 25.72 8.39 18.76
N ALA A 176 25.28 7.20 19.20
CA ALA A 176 24.11 7.03 20.07
C ALA A 176 24.37 7.36 21.56
N TRP A 177 25.49 8.01 21.90
CA TRP A 177 25.92 8.33 23.26
C TRP A 177 26.38 9.78 23.42
N GLU A 178 25.70 10.53 24.28
CA GLU A 178 26.03 11.91 24.64
C GLU A 178 26.47 11.99 26.12
N TYR A 179 27.40 12.90 26.44
CA TYR A 179 28.16 12.91 27.69
C TYR A 179 27.62 13.94 28.71
N ASP A 180 27.20 13.47 29.88
CA ASP A 180 26.72 14.31 30.97
C ASP A 180 27.84 14.65 31.97
N LYS A 181 28.32 15.90 31.89
CA LYS A 181 29.36 16.46 32.77
C LYS A 181 28.99 16.51 34.25
N ASN A 182 27.71 16.41 34.61
CA ASN A 182 27.26 16.44 36.01
C ASN A 182 27.43 15.08 36.68
N THR A 183 27.33 13.98 35.93
CA THR A 183 27.39 12.61 36.47
C THR A 183 28.56 11.77 35.99
N ASP A 184 29.42 12.31 35.09
CA ASP A 184 30.58 11.62 34.51
C ASP A 184 30.18 10.28 33.87
N GLN A 185 29.09 10.32 33.08
CA GLN A 185 28.51 9.19 32.36
C GLN A 185 27.95 9.64 31.02
N TYR A 186 27.76 8.68 30.13
CA TYR A 186 27.01 8.85 28.89
C TYR A 186 25.58 8.33 29.07
N TYR A 187 24.61 8.95 28.40
CA TYR A 187 23.26 8.41 28.23
C TYR A 187 23.04 7.96 26.78
N LEU A 188 22.26 6.90 26.60
CA LEU A 188 21.88 6.41 25.28
C LEU A 188 20.80 7.32 24.66
N HIS A 189 20.96 7.61 23.37
CA HIS A 189 19.92 8.16 22.51
C HIS A 189 20.02 7.49 21.13
N LEU A 190 19.02 6.69 20.75
CA LEU A 190 18.94 6.06 19.43
C LEU A 190 18.57 7.07 18.33
N PHE A 191 17.97 8.19 18.71
CA PHE A 191 17.54 9.29 17.85
C PHE A 191 18.39 10.54 18.15
N SER A 192 17.80 11.74 18.16
CA SER A 192 18.53 12.96 18.52
C SER A 192 19.06 12.92 19.95
N ARG A 193 20.08 13.74 20.26
CA ARG A 193 20.65 13.89 21.60
C ARG A 193 19.62 14.37 22.62
N LYS A 194 18.62 15.15 22.17
CA LYS A 194 17.50 15.59 23.01
C LYS A 194 16.40 14.52 23.17
N MET A 195 16.62 13.28 22.70
CA MET A 195 15.68 12.15 22.78
C MET A 195 16.30 10.96 23.56
N PRO A 196 16.67 11.12 24.84
CA PRO A 196 17.23 10.05 25.66
C PRO A 196 16.30 8.83 25.80
N ASP A 197 16.87 7.64 25.60
CA ASP A 197 16.15 6.37 25.63
C ASP A 197 15.75 5.96 27.04
N VAL A 198 14.45 5.63 27.21
CA VAL A 198 13.91 5.16 28.48
C VAL A 198 14.24 3.69 28.69
N ASN A 199 14.57 3.33 29.92
CA ASN A 199 15.03 2.00 30.28
C ASN A 199 13.86 1.05 30.58
N TRP A 200 13.32 0.40 29.55
CA TRP A 200 12.20 -0.55 29.69
C TRP A 200 12.46 -1.73 30.64
N GLU A 201 13.72 -2.05 30.97
CA GLU A 201 14.02 -3.05 32.02
C GLU A 201 13.50 -2.59 33.40
N CYS A 202 13.41 -1.28 33.67
CA CYS A 202 12.94 -0.69 34.93
C CYS A 202 11.41 -0.88 35.12
N PRO A 203 10.96 -1.67 36.12
CA PRO A 203 9.54 -1.93 36.31
C PRO A 203 8.73 -0.70 36.76
N GLU A 204 9.35 0.21 37.52
CA GLU A 204 8.70 1.44 38.02
C GLU A 204 8.30 2.36 36.86
N LEU A 205 9.25 2.63 35.95
CA LEU A 205 9.01 3.36 34.72
C LEU A 205 7.87 2.72 33.91
N ARG A 206 7.91 1.40 33.69
CA ARG A 206 6.85 0.70 32.91
C ARG A 206 5.47 0.94 33.52
N GLN A 207 5.34 0.92 34.84
CA GLN A 207 4.07 1.22 35.51
C GLN A 207 3.59 2.67 35.33
N GLU A 208 4.49 3.66 35.22
CA GLU A 208 4.11 5.03 34.81
C GLU A 208 3.66 5.09 33.34
N LEU A 209 4.38 4.45 32.41
CA LEU A 209 3.96 4.35 31.00
C LEU A 209 2.57 3.69 30.86
N TYR A 210 2.25 2.72 31.71
CA TYR A 210 0.93 2.06 31.73
C TYR A 210 -0.17 2.96 32.31
N LYS A 211 0.14 3.79 33.32
CA LYS A 211 -0.81 4.80 33.85
C LYS A 211 -1.10 5.88 32.81
N LEU A 212 -0.06 6.43 32.17
CA LEU A 212 -0.12 7.33 31.02
C LEU A 212 -1.07 6.79 29.94
N THR A 213 -0.82 5.57 29.48
CA THR A 213 -1.58 4.96 28.40
C THR A 213 -3.06 4.79 28.77
N ARG A 214 -3.35 4.34 30.00
CA ARG A 214 -4.74 4.23 30.49
C ARG A 214 -5.42 5.59 30.59
N TRP A 215 -4.74 6.64 31.05
CA TRP A 215 -5.31 7.99 31.21
C TRP A 215 -5.83 8.58 29.89
N TRP A 216 -5.09 8.42 28.79
CA TRP A 216 -5.56 8.83 27.46
C TRP A 216 -6.74 7.96 26.95
N LEU A 217 -6.73 6.65 27.21
CA LEU A 217 -7.88 5.79 26.88
C LEU A 217 -9.12 6.07 27.75
N ASP A 218 -8.93 6.54 28.97
CA ASP A 218 -10.01 6.93 29.90
C ASP A 218 -10.60 8.31 29.54
N ARG A 219 -9.85 9.16 28.82
CA ARG A 219 -10.36 10.37 28.12
C ARG A 219 -11.13 10.06 26.83
N GLY A 220 -11.14 8.81 26.37
CA GLY A 220 -11.88 8.39 25.17
C GLY A 220 -11.11 8.42 23.86
N VAL A 221 -9.77 8.47 23.89
CA VAL A 221 -8.96 8.18 22.68
C VAL A 221 -9.20 6.72 22.27
N ASP A 222 -9.44 6.46 20.99
CA ASP A 222 -9.88 5.17 20.45
C ASP A 222 -8.73 4.15 20.24
N GLY A 223 -7.57 4.40 20.83
CA GLY A 223 -6.33 3.63 20.67
C GLY A 223 -5.14 4.47 20.22
N PHE A 224 -4.10 3.84 19.65
CA PHE A 224 -2.82 4.50 19.37
C PHE A 224 -2.11 4.00 18.09
N ARG A 225 -1.39 4.89 17.41
CA ARG A 225 -0.14 4.52 16.71
C ARG A 225 0.98 4.60 17.75
N ILE A 226 1.85 3.61 17.81
CA ILE A 226 2.86 3.51 18.87
C ILE A 226 4.24 3.58 18.20
N ASP A 227 4.90 4.72 18.42
CA ASP A 227 6.17 5.12 17.78
C ASP A 227 7.34 4.24 18.22
N ALA A 228 8.26 3.96 17.28
CA ALA A 228 9.53 3.29 17.55
C ALA A 228 9.42 2.00 18.39
N ILE A 229 8.28 1.32 18.38
CA ILE A 229 7.94 0.32 19.40
C ILE A 229 8.77 -0.96 19.28
N SER A 230 9.34 -1.24 18.11
CA SER A 230 10.36 -2.30 17.96
C SER A 230 11.74 -1.95 18.51
N HIS A 231 11.99 -0.71 18.96
CA HIS A 231 13.27 -0.27 19.50
C HIS A 231 13.41 -0.33 21.04
N ILE A 232 12.33 -0.66 21.76
CA ILE A 232 12.31 -0.59 23.24
C ILE A 232 13.28 -1.56 23.93
N LYS A 233 13.57 -2.72 23.31
CA LYS A 233 14.46 -3.75 23.86
C LYS A 233 15.88 -3.57 23.34
N LYS A 234 16.81 -3.23 24.23
CA LYS A 234 18.24 -3.10 23.91
C LYS A 234 18.96 -4.42 24.24
N LYS A 235 19.96 -4.79 23.44
CA LYS A 235 20.75 -6.02 23.64
C LYS A 235 21.50 -5.97 24.97
N SER A 236 21.34 -7.00 25.79
CA SER A 236 21.92 -7.05 27.15
C SER A 236 23.44 -6.81 27.15
N GLY A 237 23.91 -6.00 28.11
CA GLY A 237 25.29 -5.54 28.20
C GLY A 237 25.67 -4.38 27.28
N LEU A 238 24.84 -4.02 26.28
CA LEU A 238 25.10 -2.99 25.27
C LEU A 238 26.47 -3.15 24.54
N PRO A 239 26.82 -4.36 24.02
CA PRO A 239 28.13 -4.63 23.44
C PRO A 239 28.39 -3.88 22.12
N ASP A 240 29.67 -3.74 21.74
CA ASP A 240 30.06 -3.23 20.42
C ASP A 240 29.56 -4.13 19.28
N LEU A 241 29.23 -3.51 18.15
CA LEU A 241 28.91 -4.20 16.90
C LEU A 241 30.21 -4.55 16.13
N PRO A 242 30.21 -5.60 15.29
CA PRO A 242 31.30 -5.87 14.37
C PRO A 242 31.58 -4.68 13.45
N ASN A 243 32.82 -4.19 13.40
CA ASN A 243 33.20 -3.02 12.60
C ASN A 243 34.25 -3.36 11.52
N PRO A 244 33.93 -4.19 10.52
CA PRO A 244 34.88 -4.58 9.47
C PRO A 244 35.28 -3.41 8.56
N LYS A 245 34.44 -2.36 8.48
CA LYS A 245 34.67 -1.15 7.68
C LYS A 245 35.48 -0.06 8.42
N GLN A 246 35.82 -0.28 9.71
CA GLN A 246 36.58 0.66 10.56
C GLN A 246 35.98 2.08 10.62
N LEU A 247 34.64 2.17 10.68
CA LEU A 247 33.89 3.42 10.82
C LEU A 247 34.01 3.99 12.25
N GLU A 248 33.80 5.30 12.46
CA GLU A 248 33.76 5.87 13.83
C GLU A 248 32.56 5.30 14.62
N PHE A 249 31.43 5.12 13.95
CA PHE A 249 30.20 4.55 14.48
C PHE A 249 29.70 3.42 13.57
N VAL A 250 28.92 2.51 14.15
CA VAL A 250 28.28 1.40 13.42
C VAL A 250 26.78 1.45 13.68
N SER A 251 26.01 1.57 12.60
CA SER A 251 24.57 1.31 12.53
C SER A 251 24.15 0.19 13.49
N SER A 252 23.37 0.54 14.52
CA SER A 252 23.15 -0.33 15.68
C SER A 252 21.88 -1.16 15.65
N PHE A 253 21.11 -1.11 14.55
CA PHE A 253 19.78 -1.70 14.43
C PHE A 253 19.67 -3.12 15.00
N ASP A 254 20.56 -4.05 14.63
CA ASP A 254 20.59 -5.43 15.15
C ASP A 254 20.54 -5.57 16.68
N TYR A 255 21.00 -4.54 17.41
CA TYR A 255 21.19 -4.55 18.86
C TYR A 255 20.15 -3.70 19.62
N HIS A 256 19.18 -3.10 18.93
CA HIS A 256 18.00 -2.48 19.56
C HIS A 256 16.66 -2.68 18.82
N MET A 257 16.65 -3.04 17.53
CA MET A 257 15.45 -3.25 16.72
C MET A 257 15.02 -4.71 16.74
N ASN A 258 13.78 -4.97 17.19
CA ASN A 258 13.17 -6.32 17.22
C ASN A 258 14.04 -7.37 17.98
N VAL A 259 14.68 -6.94 19.07
CA VAL A 259 15.64 -7.76 19.84
C VAL A 259 14.91 -8.79 20.71
N GLU A 260 15.51 -9.97 20.85
CA GLU A 260 15.03 -11.06 21.70
C GLU A 260 14.63 -10.59 23.12
N GLY A 261 13.45 -11.04 23.57
CA GLY A 261 12.84 -10.63 24.84
C GLY A 261 11.96 -9.36 24.77
N ILE A 262 11.89 -8.67 23.62
CA ILE A 262 10.93 -7.56 23.42
C ILE A 262 9.48 -7.97 23.69
N GLU A 263 9.14 -9.20 23.30
CA GLU A 263 7.82 -9.82 23.44
C GLU A 263 7.29 -9.81 24.88
N GLU A 264 8.15 -9.89 25.90
CA GLU A 264 7.72 -9.82 27.31
C GLU A 264 7.12 -8.45 27.64
N PHE A 265 7.79 -7.38 27.21
CA PHE A 265 7.34 -6.00 27.41
C PHE A 265 6.09 -5.67 26.60
N LEU A 266 5.97 -6.19 25.38
CA LEU A 266 4.79 -5.96 24.53
C LEU A 266 3.55 -6.69 25.08
N ASN A 267 3.71 -7.92 25.56
CA ASN A 267 2.64 -8.67 26.23
C ASN A 267 2.25 -8.05 27.58
N GLU A 268 3.22 -7.56 28.37
CA GLU A 268 2.94 -6.79 29.59
C GLU A 268 2.14 -5.53 29.24
N PHE A 269 2.61 -4.75 28.27
CA PHE A 269 1.96 -3.50 27.86
C PHE A 269 0.53 -3.70 27.36
N LYS A 270 0.28 -4.66 26.46
CA LYS A 270 -1.07 -5.05 26.01
C LYS A 270 -1.97 -5.39 27.20
N ARG A 271 -1.50 -6.25 28.11
CA ARG A 271 -2.29 -6.75 29.24
C ARG A 271 -2.67 -5.63 30.22
N GLU A 272 -1.73 -4.75 30.56
CA GLU A 272 -1.93 -3.71 31.58
C GLU A 272 -2.69 -2.47 31.06
N THR A 273 -2.91 -2.32 29.75
CA THR A 273 -3.47 -1.07 29.18
C THR A 273 -4.70 -1.27 28.29
N TYR A 274 -4.54 -1.75 27.05
CA TYR A 274 -5.60 -1.77 26.02
C TYR A 274 -6.22 -3.15 25.76
N GLY A 275 -5.61 -4.25 26.21
CA GLY A 275 -6.00 -5.63 25.83
C GLY A 275 -7.43 -6.05 26.20
N ASN A 276 -8.10 -5.30 27.09
CA ASN A 276 -9.50 -5.51 27.49
C ASN A 276 -10.45 -4.38 27.02
N ARG A 277 -10.03 -3.51 26.10
CA ARG A 277 -10.80 -2.36 25.58
C ARG A 277 -11.11 -2.52 24.08
N ASP A 278 -12.21 -1.96 23.59
CA ASP A 278 -12.53 -1.94 22.14
C ASP A 278 -11.87 -0.74 21.44
N VAL A 279 -10.55 -0.84 21.28
CA VAL A 279 -9.67 0.17 20.70
C VAL A 279 -8.84 -0.43 19.56
N VAL A 280 -8.15 0.40 18.78
CA VAL A 280 -7.21 -0.05 17.73
C VAL A 280 -5.78 0.35 18.05
N THR A 281 -4.84 -0.58 17.86
CA THR A 281 -3.41 -0.35 18.05
C THR A 281 -2.62 -0.64 16.78
N VAL A 282 -1.73 0.29 16.44
CA VAL A 282 -0.87 0.25 15.25
C VAL A 282 0.58 0.39 15.72
N GLY A 283 1.32 -0.72 15.79
CA GLY A 283 2.73 -0.67 16.18
C GLY A 283 3.61 -0.19 15.02
N GLU A 284 4.50 0.77 15.24
CA GLU A 284 5.59 1.01 14.31
C GLU A 284 6.70 -0.04 14.52
N ALA A 285 6.76 -1.02 13.62
CA ALA A 285 7.54 -2.22 13.81
C ALA A 285 8.61 -2.38 12.72
N ASN A 286 9.52 -1.40 12.64
CA ASN A 286 10.71 -1.53 11.81
C ASN A 286 11.53 -2.77 12.25
N GLY A 287 12.13 -3.48 11.29
CA GLY A 287 12.84 -4.74 11.53
C GLY A 287 11.96 -5.97 11.79
N VAL A 288 10.63 -5.87 11.69
CA VAL A 288 9.75 -7.05 11.62
C VAL A 288 9.58 -7.45 10.16
N SER A 289 10.01 -8.65 9.81
CA SER A 289 9.78 -9.23 8.48
C SER A 289 8.37 -9.81 8.34
N ALA A 290 7.93 -10.00 7.09
CA ALA A 290 6.61 -10.59 6.81
C ALA A 290 6.39 -11.96 7.51
N ASP A 291 7.47 -12.73 7.70
CA ASP A 291 7.42 -14.09 8.27
C ASP A 291 7.39 -14.09 9.81
N GLN A 292 7.73 -12.96 10.45
CA GLN A 292 7.59 -12.72 11.90
C GLN A 292 6.30 -11.96 12.26
N ALA A 293 5.64 -11.35 11.26
CA ALA A 293 4.51 -10.43 11.48
C ALA A 293 3.32 -11.08 12.22
N VAL A 294 3.14 -12.40 12.10
CA VAL A 294 2.10 -13.15 12.81
C VAL A 294 2.23 -13.00 14.33
N ASP A 295 3.43 -13.09 14.89
CA ASP A 295 3.66 -12.93 16.33
C ASP A 295 3.26 -11.52 16.80
N TRP A 296 3.34 -10.52 15.94
CA TRP A 296 3.02 -9.13 16.26
C TRP A 296 1.52 -8.82 16.16
N VAL A 297 0.79 -9.42 15.21
CA VAL A 297 -0.59 -9.01 14.86
C VAL A 297 -1.64 -10.12 14.71
N ASP A 298 -1.37 -11.36 15.14
CA ASP A 298 -2.39 -12.42 15.22
C ASP A 298 -3.63 -12.00 16.05
N GLU A 299 -4.83 -12.38 15.61
CA GLU A 299 -6.10 -11.95 16.21
C GLU A 299 -6.32 -12.43 17.66
N LYS A 300 -5.52 -13.39 18.16
CA LYS A 300 -5.54 -13.87 19.55
C LYS A 300 -4.28 -13.43 20.30
N GLU A 301 -3.13 -13.89 19.82
CA GLU A 301 -1.85 -13.79 20.53
C GLU A 301 -1.05 -12.53 20.15
N GLY A 302 -1.37 -11.89 19.03
CA GLY A 302 -0.72 -10.68 18.54
C GLY A 302 -0.84 -9.51 19.52
N LYS A 303 0.21 -8.70 19.62
CA LYS A 303 0.29 -7.59 20.59
C LYS A 303 -0.42 -6.34 20.09
N PHE A 304 -0.46 -6.13 18.77
CA PHE A 304 -1.17 -5.03 18.13
C PHE A 304 -2.27 -5.54 17.19
N ASN A 305 -3.15 -4.65 16.73
CA ASN A 305 -4.18 -5.02 15.74
C ASN A 305 -3.63 -5.02 14.31
N MET A 306 -2.57 -4.26 14.08
CA MET A 306 -1.78 -4.17 12.85
C MET A 306 -0.43 -3.52 13.15
N ILE A 307 0.52 -3.58 12.22
CA ILE A 307 1.81 -2.88 12.30
C ILE A 307 2.12 -2.14 11.01
N PHE A 308 2.82 -1.01 11.13
CA PHE A 308 3.52 -0.41 10.00
C PHE A 308 4.83 -1.17 9.76
N GLN A 309 4.95 -1.71 8.55
CA GLN A 309 6.12 -2.44 8.06
C GLN A 309 6.93 -1.59 7.10
N PHE A 310 8.24 -1.82 7.07
CA PHE A 310 9.20 -0.98 6.35
C PHE A 310 9.92 -1.70 5.20
N GLU A 311 9.68 -3.01 4.97
CA GLU A 311 10.27 -3.71 3.81
C GLU A 311 9.95 -2.98 2.50
N ALA A 312 8.69 -2.52 2.35
CA ALA A 312 8.27 -1.77 1.16
C ALA A 312 8.89 -0.36 1.10
N THR A 313 9.11 0.30 2.24
CA THR A 313 9.75 1.63 2.27
C THR A 313 11.28 1.55 2.08
N ASN A 314 11.91 0.42 2.36
CA ASN A 314 13.36 0.25 2.18
C ASN A 314 13.75 0.08 0.70
N LEU A 315 12.77 -0.10 -0.20
CA LEU A 315 12.98 0.05 -1.64
C LEU A 315 13.30 1.51 -2.03
N TRP A 316 12.89 2.51 -1.24
CA TRP A 316 13.10 3.93 -1.56
C TRP A 316 14.57 4.29 -1.58
N GLU A 317 15.32 3.83 -0.58
CA GLU A 317 16.76 3.98 -0.47
C GLU A 317 17.52 3.18 -1.54
N LYS A 318 16.93 2.10 -2.06
CA LYS A 318 17.56 1.19 -3.03
C LYS A 318 17.19 1.47 -4.50
N THR A 319 16.18 2.30 -4.78
CA THR A 319 15.79 2.71 -6.15
C THR A 319 15.41 4.20 -6.25
N LEU A 320 16.41 5.07 -6.37
CA LEU A 320 16.21 6.48 -6.71
C LEU A 320 15.56 6.62 -8.10
N GLY A 321 14.39 7.27 -8.16
CA GLY A 321 13.77 7.78 -9.39
C GLY A 321 12.88 6.81 -10.19
N SER A 322 12.68 5.56 -9.77
CA SER A 322 11.60 4.70 -10.30
C SER A 322 11.33 3.47 -9.43
N LEU A 323 10.08 3.00 -9.38
CA LEU A 323 9.70 1.81 -8.62
C LEU A 323 10.13 0.51 -9.31
N ASN A 324 10.86 -0.35 -8.59
CA ASN A 324 10.99 -1.76 -8.94
C ASN A 324 9.70 -2.55 -8.64
N VAL A 325 8.77 -2.54 -9.60
CA VAL A 325 7.45 -3.20 -9.50
C VAL A 325 7.55 -4.69 -9.13
N LEU A 326 8.59 -5.41 -9.57
CA LEU A 326 8.77 -6.82 -9.22
C LEU A 326 9.18 -7.01 -7.75
N ALA A 327 10.02 -6.14 -7.20
CA ALA A 327 10.37 -6.18 -5.78
C ALA A 327 9.16 -5.81 -4.91
N TYR A 328 8.46 -4.73 -5.26
CA TYR A 328 7.25 -4.28 -4.56
C TYR A 328 6.16 -5.35 -4.53
N LYS A 329 5.88 -6.02 -5.67
CA LYS A 329 5.00 -7.20 -5.73
C LYS A 329 5.38 -8.30 -4.75
N ARG A 330 6.67 -8.66 -4.67
CA ARG A 330 7.16 -9.75 -3.82
C ARG A 330 6.95 -9.43 -2.34
N ILE A 331 7.31 -8.21 -1.94
CA ILE A 331 7.13 -7.72 -0.57
C ILE A 331 5.65 -7.70 -0.19
N MET A 332 4.82 -6.94 -0.93
CA MET A 332 3.39 -6.83 -0.60
C MET A 332 2.67 -8.19 -0.64
N THR A 333 3.08 -9.10 -1.53
CA THR A 333 2.53 -10.47 -1.57
C THR A 333 2.97 -11.35 -0.41
N ARG A 334 4.18 -11.18 0.14
CA ARG A 334 4.59 -11.85 1.40
C ARG A 334 3.70 -11.37 2.55
N TRP A 335 3.57 -10.06 2.74
CA TRP A 335 2.72 -9.47 3.81
C TRP A 335 1.23 -9.87 3.70
N GLU A 336 0.67 -9.86 2.49
CA GLU A 336 -0.68 -10.38 2.21
C GLU A 336 -0.84 -11.87 2.57
N LYS A 337 0.15 -12.72 2.26
CA LYS A 337 0.05 -14.18 2.48
C LYS A 337 0.41 -14.62 3.90
N SER A 338 1.41 -14.01 4.54
CA SER A 338 1.82 -14.39 5.91
C SER A 338 0.77 -14.00 6.96
N LEU A 339 -0.01 -12.93 6.72
CA LEU A 339 -1.12 -12.54 7.60
C LEU A 339 -2.48 -13.12 7.17
N GLU A 340 -2.55 -13.88 6.07
CA GLU A 340 -3.80 -14.45 5.53
C GLU A 340 -4.52 -15.30 6.60
N LYS A 341 -5.77 -14.91 6.93
CA LYS A 341 -6.66 -15.52 7.94
C LYS A 341 -6.30 -15.30 9.42
N THR A 342 -5.09 -14.87 9.77
CA THR A 342 -4.65 -14.81 11.18
C THR A 342 -4.38 -13.39 11.67
N GLY A 343 -3.83 -12.51 10.83
CA GLY A 343 -3.46 -11.13 11.21
C GLY A 343 -4.16 -10.06 10.37
N TRP A 344 -3.59 -8.84 10.36
CA TRP A 344 -4.11 -7.72 9.57
C TRP A 344 -3.02 -6.70 9.19
N ASN A 345 -2.97 -6.26 7.94
CA ASN A 345 -2.02 -5.25 7.48
C ASN A 345 -2.48 -3.82 7.81
N ALA A 346 -1.54 -2.95 8.17
CA ALA A 346 -1.68 -1.51 7.95
C ALA A 346 -1.17 -1.19 6.53
N LEU A 347 -2.04 -0.69 5.66
CA LEU A 347 -1.71 -0.44 4.25
C LEU A 347 -1.45 1.05 4.06
N PHE A 348 -0.24 1.43 3.66
CA PHE A 348 0.15 2.84 3.45
C PHE A 348 1.14 2.97 2.30
N VAL A 349 1.30 4.20 1.80
CA VAL A 349 2.26 4.58 0.74
C VAL A 349 2.95 5.93 0.98
N GLU A 350 2.40 6.78 1.84
CA GLU A 350 3.00 8.02 2.33
C GLU A 350 2.81 8.11 3.85
N ASN A 351 3.68 8.87 4.52
CA ASN A 351 3.58 9.30 5.91
C ASN A 351 4.44 10.58 6.09
N HIS A 352 4.63 11.06 7.32
CA HIS A 352 5.41 12.28 7.60
C HIS A 352 6.95 12.11 7.58
N ASP A 353 7.46 10.90 7.29
CA ASP A 353 8.90 10.55 7.26
C ASP A 353 9.40 10.04 5.90
N LYS A 354 8.53 9.94 4.88
CA LYS A 354 8.90 9.59 3.51
C LYS A 354 8.36 10.64 2.52
N PRO A 355 9.09 10.94 1.42
CA PRO A 355 8.66 11.91 0.42
C PRO A 355 7.41 11.46 -0.35
N ARG A 356 6.80 12.37 -1.14
CA ARG A 356 5.55 12.11 -1.86
C ARG A 356 5.73 11.02 -2.91
N ILE A 357 4.79 10.07 -2.97
CA ILE A 357 5.01 8.83 -3.72
C ILE A 357 5.15 9.09 -5.22
N ILE A 358 4.31 10.00 -5.72
CA ILE A 358 4.24 10.37 -7.14
C ILE A 358 5.48 11.11 -7.65
N SER A 359 6.23 11.78 -6.78
CA SER A 359 7.43 12.54 -7.14
C SER A 359 8.71 11.70 -7.23
N THR A 360 8.74 10.54 -6.57
CA THR A 360 9.95 9.72 -6.44
C THR A 360 9.83 8.37 -7.14
N TRP A 361 8.62 7.79 -7.16
CA TRP A 361 8.30 6.50 -7.78
C TRP A 361 7.30 6.60 -8.94
N GLY A 362 6.52 7.68 -9.00
CA GLY A 362 5.57 7.96 -10.08
C GLY A 362 6.12 8.89 -11.16
N ASN A 363 5.25 9.72 -11.73
CA ASN A 363 5.62 10.84 -12.59
C ASN A 363 4.66 12.00 -12.28
N ASP A 364 5.10 12.90 -11.40
CA ASP A 364 4.34 14.06 -10.90
C ASP A 364 4.20 15.22 -11.92
N LYS A 365 4.52 14.98 -13.20
CA LYS A 365 4.50 16.00 -14.27
C LYS A 365 3.50 15.64 -15.36
N GLU A 366 3.82 14.60 -16.14
CA GLU A 366 3.02 14.20 -17.31
C GLU A 366 1.83 13.31 -16.90
N TYR A 367 2.04 12.46 -15.89
CA TYR A 367 1.06 11.47 -15.42
C TYR A 367 0.66 11.70 -13.95
N TRP A 368 0.73 12.95 -13.48
CA TRP A 368 0.51 13.36 -12.09
C TRP A 368 -0.73 12.69 -11.46
N ARG A 369 -1.87 12.88 -12.10
CA ARG A 369 -3.16 12.29 -11.71
C ARG A 369 -3.18 10.77 -11.83
N ASP A 370 -2.66 10.25 -12.92
CA ASP A 370 -2.82 8.83 -13.26
C ASP A 370 -1.93 7.96 -12.37
N CYS A 371 -0.70 8.39 -12.06
CA CYS A 371 0.15 7.69 -11.11
C CYS A 371 -0.38 7.78 -9.66
N ALA A 372 -0.92 8.93 -9.23
CA ALA A 372 -1.56 9.08 -7.92
C ALA A 372 -2.73 8.09 -7.76
N THR A 373 -3.63 8.04 -8.76
CA THR A 373 -4.79 7.14 -8.76
C THR A 373 -4.39 5.67 -8.95
N ALA A 374 -3.27 5.39 -9.61
CA ALA A 374 -2.72 4.04 -9.76
C ALA A 374 -2.18 3.48 -8.44
N PHE A 375 -1.33 4.23 -7.74
CA PHE A 375 -0.84 3.82 -6.42
C PHE A 375 -1.99 3.64 -5.44
N ALA A 376 -2.92 4.61 -5.37
CA ALA A 376 -4.12 4.53 -4.54
C ALA A 376 -4.90 3.22 -4.76
N THR A 377 -5.21 2.89 -6.01
CA THR A 377 -5.95 1.67 -6.37
C THR A 377 -5.22 0.41 -5.93
N VAL A 378 -3.90 0.34 -6.11
CA VAL A 378 -3.10 -0.85 -5.77
C VAL A 378 -3.07 -1.09 -4.27
N TYR A 379 -2.80 -0.07 -3.44
CA TYR A 379 -2.65 -0.29 -2.00
C TYR A 379 -3.99 -0.33 -1.24
N MET A 380 -5.00 0.45 -1.63
CA MET A 380 -6.25 0.52 -0.86
C MET A 380 -7.17 -0.70 -1.04
N LEU A 381 -6.99 -1.50 -2.10
CA LEU A 381 -7.81 -2.69 -2.39
C LEU A 381 -7.13 -4.01 -1.99
N MET A 382 -6.02 -3.95 -1.23
CA MET A 382 -5.35 -5.07 -0.55
C MET A 382 -6.08 -5.46 0.77
N MET A 383 -5.73 -6.61 1.37
CA MET A 383 -6.29 -7.04 2.67
C MET A 383 -5.60 -6.32 3.83
N GLY A 384 -6.30 -5.34 4.39
CA GLY A 384 -5.81 -4.53 5.50
C GLY A 384 -6.62 -3.26 5.67
N THR A 385 -6.15 -2.40 6.59
CA THR A 385 -6.72 -1.07 6.85
C THR A 385 -5.89 -0.02 6.13
N PRO A 386 -6.43 0.70 5.12
CA PRO A 386 -5.69 1.72 4.40
C PRO A 386 -5.60 3.02 5.17
N PHE A 387 -4.38 3.56 5.25
CA PHE A 387 -4.04 4.88 5.75
C PHE A 387 -3.79 5.82 4.56
N ILE A 388 -4.34 7.03 4.64
CA ILE A 388 -4.12 8.12 3.69
C ILE A 388 -3.38 9.22 4.45
N TYR A 389 -2.23 9.66 3.96
CA TYR A 389 -1.52 10.79 4.56
C TYR A 389 -2.02 12.13 3.99
N GLN A 390 -2.04 13.19 4.79
CA GLN A 390 -2.56 14.49 4.35
C GLN A 390 -1.90 15.01 3.06
N GLY A 391 -2.69 15.32 2.04
CA GLY A 391 -2.21 15.77 0.74
C GLY A 391 -2.05 14.65 -0.30
N GLN A 392 -1.99 13.39 0.12
CA GLN A 392 -1.89 12.22 -0.77
C GLN A 392 -3.16 12.07 -1.63
N GLU A 393 -4.31 12.47 -1.10
CA GLU A 393 -5.63 12.42 -1.73
C GLU A 393 -5.85 13.54 -2.76
N ILE A 394 -5.10 14.65 -2.67
CA ILE A 394 -5.04 15.70 -3.71
C ILE A 394 -3.78 15.58 -4.58
N GLY A 395 -2.90 14.61 -4.34
CA GLY A 395 -1.65 14.45 -5.09
C GLY A 395 -0.66 15.60 -4.90
N MET A 396 -0.44 16.04 -3.65
CA MET A 396 0.70 16.92 -3.33
C MET A 396 2.03 16.28 -3.75
N THR A 397 2.99 17.10 -4.19
CA THR A 397 4.28 16.67 -4.72
C THR A 397 5.42 17.07 -3.78
N ASN A 398 6.62 16.50 -4.02
CA ASN A 398 7.86 17.03 -3.45
C ASN A 398 8.04 18.52 -3.79
N VAL A 399 8.85 19.19 -2.98
CA VAL A 399 9.14 20.63 -3.05
C VAL A 399 10.64 20.87 -3.19
N ARG A 400 11.01 21.97 -3.84
CA ARG A 400 12.40 22.36 -4.10
C ARG A 400 12.65 23.78 -3.60
N PHE A 401 12.94 23.93 -2.31
CA PHE A 401 13.36 25.21 -1.74
C PHE A 401 14.85 25.44 -2.02
N PRO A 402 15.28 26.69 -2.30
CA PRO A 402 16.62 26.97 -2.82
C PRO A 402 17.75 26.82 -1.79
N SER A 403 17.45 26.72 -0.50
CA SER A 403 18.48 26.64 0.56
C SER A 403 18.17 25.55 1.58
N ILE A 404 19.22 24.92 2.11
CA ILE A 404 19.15 24.02 3.28
C ILE A 404 18.56 24.70 4.52
N THR A 405 18.59 26.03 4.60
CA THR A 405 17.94 26.81 5.67
C THR A 405 16.42 26.73 5.65
N ASP A 406 15.84 26.36 4.50
CA ASP A 406 14.40 26.37 4.26
C ASP A 406 13.78 25.00 4.57
N TYR A 407 14.64 24.00 4.88
CA TYR A 407 14.31 22.64 5.30
C TYR A 407 14.57 22.52 6.81
N PRO A 408 13.53 22.60 7.67
CA PRO A 408 13.71 22.54 9.13
C PRO A 408 14.23 21.19 9.65
N ASP A 409 14.04 20.08 8.91
CA ASP A 409 14.40 18.72 9.33
C ASP A 409 15.84 18.57 9.82
N VAL A 410 15.99 18.16 11.08
CA VAL A 410 17.26 17.86 11.72
C VAL A 410 18.06 16.78 10.98
N ALA A 411 17.39 15.76 10.40
CA ALA A 411 18.07 14.68 9.69
C ALA A 411 18.67 15.17 8.36
N ALA A 412 17.89 15.85 7.52
CA ALA A 412 18.36 16.47 6.28
C ALA A 412 19.50 17.49 6.53
N ARG A 413 19.39 18.32 7.57
CA ARG A 413 20.42 19.30 7.95
C ARG A 413 21.70 18.64 8.46
N ASN A 414 21.60 17.59 9.26
CA ASN A 414 22.77 16.82 9.73
C ASN A 414 23.47 16.13 8.55
N PHE A 415 22.72 15.44 7.69
CA PHE A 415 23.24 14.81 6.46
C PHE A 415 23.97 15.83 5.58
N TYR A 416 23.32 16.96 5.26
CA TYR A 416 23.91 18.02 4.45
C TYR A 416 25.24 18.52 5.02
N ASN A 417 25.29 18.82 6.32
CA ASN A 417 26.52 19.32 6.96
C ASN A 417 27.64 18.26 7.00
N LEU A 418 27.30 16.99 7.22
CA LEU A 418 28.26 15.88 7.28
C LEU A 418 28.87 15.58 5.90
N GLU A 419 28.07 15.56 4.83
CA GLU A 419 28.58 15.31 3.47
C GLU A 419 29.27 16.54 2.86
N LEU A 420 28.81 17.76 3.17
CA LEU A 420 29.52 18.99 2.77
C LEU A 420 30.91 19.05 3.42
N ALA A 421 31.04 18.62 4.69
CA ALA A 421 32.34 18.50 5.36
C ALA A 421 33.26 17.42 4.76
N LYS A 422 32.70 16.42 4.05
CA LYS A 422 33.45 15.44 3.25
C LYS A 422 33.79 15.96 1.83
N GLY A 423 33.29 17.14 1.46
CA GLY A 423 33.57 17.79 0.18
C GLY A 423 32.59 17.43 -0.95
N VAL A 424 31.40 16.93 -0.64
CA VAL A 424 30.33 16.73 -1.65
C VAL A 424 29.74 18.08 -2.07
N ASP A 425 29.40 18.25 -3.35
CA ASP A 425 28.88 19.53 -3.85
C ASP A 425 27.47 19.84 -3.34
N HIS A 426 27.21 21.13 -3.10
CA HIS A 426 25.91 21.64 -2.66
C HIS A 426 24.75 21.16 -3.55
N ASN A 427 24.92 21.19 -4.88
CA ASN A 427 23.82 20.85 -5.80
C ASN A 427 23.54 19.33 -5.79
N GLU A 428 24.57 18.49 -5.62
CA GLU A 428 24.40 17.04 -5.47
C GLU A 428 23.65 16.71 -4.17
N LEU A 429 23.99 17.39 -3.06
CA LEU A 429 23.29 17.23 -1.78
C LEU A 429 21.83 17.72 -1.83
N MET A 430 21.58 18.87 -2.47
CA MET A 430 20.22 19.39 -2.60
C MET A 430 19.34 18.50 -3.50
N GLU A 431 19.86 17.94 -4.61
CA GLU A 431 19.10 16.97 -5.41
C GLU A 431 18.76 15.69 -4.64
N ILE A 432 19.64 15.20 -3.76
CA ILE A 432 19.31 14.11 -2.83
C ILE A 432 18.15 14.53 -1.91
N ILE A 433 18.24 15.70 -1.26
CA ILE A 433 17.19 16.21 -0.34
C ILE A 433 15.85 16.42 -1.05
N TYR A 434 15.84 16.90 -2.30
CA TYR A 434 14.64 17.03 -3.13
C TYR A 434 14.00 15.68 -3.47
N MET A 435 14.75 14.58 -3.44
CA MET A 435 14.25 13.23 -3.73
C MET A 435 13.90 12.43 -2.47
N THR A 436 14.63 12.59 -1.36
CA THR A 436 14.54 11.71 -0.18
C THR A 436 14.09 12.41 1.11
N GLY A 437 14.20 13.73 1.20
CA GLY A 437 13.95 14.47 2.45
C GLY A 437 12.51 14.39 2.93
N ARG A 438 12.30 14.14 4.22
CA ARG A 438 10.95 13.99 4.81
C ARG A 438 10.12 15.27 4.85
N ASP A 439 10.76 16.44 4.80
CA ASP A 439 10.08 17.74 4.71
C ASP A 439 9.19 17.88 3.44
N ASN A 440 9.43 17.09 2.40
CA ASN A 440 8.52 16.98 1.24
C ASN A 440 7.09 16.55 1.61
N ALA A 441 6.92 15.81 2.71
CA ALA A 441 5.64 15.44 3.26
C ALA A 441 5.11 16.45 4.30
N ARG A 442 5.95 17.35 4.82
CA ARG A 442 5.65 18.25 5.95
C ARG A 442 5.26 19.67 5.54
N THR A 443 5.23 19.98 4.24
CA THR A 443 4.69 21.26 3.72
C THR A 443 3.20 21.45 4.06
N PRO A 444 2.72 22.72 4.19
CA PRO A 444 1.31 23.04 4.45
C PRO A 444 0.31 22.34 3.52
N MET A 445 -0.79 21.83 4.09
CA MET A 445 -1.90 21.26 3.34
C MET A 445 -2.56 22.32 2.44
N GLN A 446 -2.79 21.95 1.18
CA GLN A 446 -3.18 22.88 0.12
C GLN A 446 -4.71 22.93 -0.02
N TRP A 447 -5.37 23.84 0.70
CA TRP A 447 -6.83 23.92 0.77
C TRP A 447 -7.46 24.68 -0.41
N ASP A 448 -6.90 25.82 -0.80
CA ASP A 448 -7.38 26.66 -1.90
C ASP A 448 -6.23 27.42 -2.61
N ASP A 449 -6.56 28.41 -3.44
CA ASP A 449 -5.62 29.23 -4.21
C ASP A 449 -5.29 30.59 -3.55
N SER A 450 -5.66 30.79 -2.27
CA SER A 450 -5.40 32.02 -1.52
C SER A 450 -4.01 32.03 -0.85
N LEU A 451 -3.76 33.04 0.01
CA LEU A 451 -2.49 33.15 0.74
C LEU A 451 -2.22 31.86 1.54
N ASN A 452 -1.00 31.32 1.41
CA ASN A 452 -0.60 30.03 1.98
C ASN A 452 -1.61 28.90 1.66
N ALA A 453 -2.25 28.91 0.50
CA ALA A 453 -3.28 27.94 0.08
C ALA A 453 -4.44 27.78 1.09
N GLY A 454 -4.77 28.81 1.86
CA GLY A 454 -5.81 28.75 2.90
C GLY A 454 -5.41 27.96 4.16
N PHE A 455 -4.16 27.49 4.28
CA PHE A 455 -3.64 26.87 5.50
C PHE A 455 -3.46 27.88 6.64
N SER A 456 -3.04 29.12 6.35
CA SER A 456 -2.71 30.14 7.36
C SER A 456 -2.91 31.55 6.82
N THR A 457 -3.35 32.48 7.68
CA THR A 457 -3.43 33.92 7.36
C THR A 457 -2.14 34.69 7.63
N ALA A 458 -1.10 34.03 8.16
CA ALA A 458 0.21 34.61 8.44
C ALA A 458 0.95 35.05 7.16
N GLN A 459 1.92 35.98 7.30
CA GLN A 459 2.79 36.36 6.18
C GLN A 459 3.85 35.30 5.83
N GLN A 460 4.19 34.46 6.80
CA GLN A 460 5.13 33.34 6.69
C GLN A 460 4.60 32.17 7.50
N THR A 461 4.91 30.96 7.06
CA THR A 461 4.53 29.70 7.70
C THR A 461 5.80 29.00 8.22
N TRP A 462 5.66 28.07 9.18
CA TRP A 462 6.80 27.47 9.88
C TRP A 462 7.79 26.71 8.98
N ILE A 463 7.32 26.26 7.83
CA ILE A 463 8.07 25.74 6.68
C ILE A 463 7.44 26.36 5.42
N GLY A 464 8.20 26.54 4.35
CA GLY A 464 7.68 27.08 3.09
C GLY A 464 6.50 26.27 2.52
N ILE A 465 5.65 26.93 1.73
CA ILE A 465 4.59 26.26 0.96
C ILE A 465 5.08 25.87 -0.43
N ASN A 466 4.62 24.72 -0.94
CA ASN A 466 4.93 24.30 -2.31
C ASN A 466 4.23 25.25 -3.31
N PRO A 467 4.95 25.93 -4.22
CA PRO A 467 4.36 26.92 -5.13
C PRO A 467 3.25 26.40 -6.06
N ASN A 468 3.09 25.08 -6.20
CA ASN A 468 2.05 24.48 -7.04
C ASN A 468 0.63 24.54 -6.46
N TYR A 469 0.43 25.07 -5.25
CA TYR A 469 -0.89 25.15 -4.60
C TYR A 469 -1.97 25.86 -5.44
N VAL A 470 -1.57 26.81 -6.29
CA VAL A 470 -2.45 27.52 -7.24
C VAL A 470 -3.07 26.60 -8.31
N HIS A 471 -2.62 25.34 -8.40
CA HIS A 471 -3.14 24.31 -9.32
C HIS A 471 -3.46 22.98 -8.61
N ILE A 472 -2.85 22.71 -7.45
CA ILE A 472 -3.07 21.53 -6.62
C ILE A 472 -3.65 21.98 -5.29
N ASN A 473 -4.98 22.04 -5.18
CA ASN A 473 -5.67 22.32 -3.93
C ASN A 473 -7.04 21.65 -3.83
N VAL A 474 -7.55 21.50 -2.60
CA VAL A 474 -8.86 20.90 -2.31
C VAL A 474 -10.00 21.64 -3.01
N ALA A 475 -10.07 22.97 -2.90
CA ALA A 475 -11.18 23.78 -3.40
C ALA A 475 -11.32 23.73 -4.94
N GLN A 476 -10.25 23.44 -5.67
CA GLN A 476 -10.29 23.13 -7.10
C GLN A 476 -10.72 21.67 -7.33
N GLN A 477 -10.10 20.72 -6.65
CA GLN A 477 -10.35 19.29 -6.88
C GLN A 477 -11.72 18.79 -6.41
N GLU A 478 -12.39 19.46 -5.47
CA GLU A 478 -13.78 19.12 -5.13
C GLU A 478 -14.75 19.40 -6.29
N LYS A 479 -14.46 20.39 -7.13
CA LYS A 479 -15.29 20.82 -8.27
C LYS A 479 -15.07 19.99 -9.53
N ASP A 480 -13.90 19.38 -9.67
CA ASP A 480 -13.55 18.49 -10.79
C ASP A 480 -13.93 17.04 -10.45
N GLU A 481 -14.94 16.48 -11.10
CA GLU A 481 -15.37 15.08 -10.92
C GLU A 481 -14.27 14.07 -11.24
N HIS A 482 -13.32 14.40 -12.12
CA HIS A 482 -12.25 13.52 -12.53
C HIS A 482 -11.01 13.60 -11.62
N SER A 483 -10.98 14.51 -10.65
CA SER A 483 -9.83 14.82 -9.80
C SER A 483 -9.30 13.63 -8.99
N ILE A 484 -8.09 13.78 -8.44
CA ILE A 484 -7.49 12.79 -7.54
C ILE A 484 -8.38 12.65 -6.29
N LEU A 485 -8.83 13.76 -5.71
CA LEU A 485 -9.71 13.78 -4.53
C LEU A 485 -11.04 13.04 -4.77
N ASN A 486 -11.71 13.33 -5.89
CA ASN A 486 -12.97 12.67 -6.22
C ASN A 486 -12.75 11.21 -6.68
N PHE A 487 -11.55 10.84 -7.16
CA PHE A 487 -11.16 9.44 -7.33
C PHE A 487 -10.98 8.72 -5.99
N TYR A 488 -10.31 9.31 -4.99
CA TYR A 488 -10.21 8.72 -3.64
C TYR A 488 -11.60 8.53 -3.01
N LYS A 489 -12.50 9.52 -3.11
CA LYS A 489 -13.91 9.38 -2.67
C LYS A 489 -14.62 8.19 -3.35
N ARG A 490 -14.43 7.97 -4.66
CA ARG A 490 -14.95 6.78 -5.38
C ARG A 490 -14.31 5.47 -4.91
N LEU A 491 -12.99 5.45 -4.70
CA LEU A 491 -12.23 4.27 -4.30
C LEU A 491 -12.58 3.81 -2.87
N ILE A 492 -12.69 4.77 -1.95
CA ILE A 492 -13.17 4.57 -0.57
C ILE A 492 -14.58 4.00 -0.59
N ARG A 493 -15.48 4.59 -1.38
CA ARG A 493 -16.85 4.10 -1.56
C ARG A 493 -16.88 2.66 -2.10
N LEU A 494 -16.11 2.36 -3.14
CA LEU A 494 -16.01 1.02 -3.74
C LEU A 494 -15.61 -0.04 -2.70
N ARG A 495 -14.60 0.26 -1.86
CA ARG A 495 -14.17 -0.63 -0.76
C ARG A 495 -15.26 -0.81 0.30
N LYS A 496 -15.92 0.29 0.72
CA LYS A 496 -16.99 0.25 1.74
C LYS A 496 -18.26 -0.48 1.27
N GLU A 497 -18.60 -0.39 -0.01
CA GLU A 497 -19.80 -1.03 -0.58
C GLU A 497 -19.56 -2.52 -0.96
N ASN A 498 -18.32 -3.02 -0.91
CA ASN A 498 -17.98 -4.38 -1.33
C ASN A 498 -16.99 -5.07 -0.37
N ASP A 499 -17.52 -5.88 0.55
CA ASP A 499 -16.78 -6.68 1.54
C ASP A 499 -15.59 -7.48 0.97
N ILE A 500 -15.58 -7.79 -0.32
CA ILE A 500 -14.47 -8.48 -1.00
C ILE A 500 -13.15 -7.70 -0.95
N PHE A 501 -13.18 -6.37 -0.93
CA PHE A 501 -11.99 -5.54 -0.77
C PHE A 501 -11.57 -5.34 0.69
N ILE A 502 -12.39 -5.82 1.63
CA ILE A 502 -12.05 -5.87 3.05
C ILE A 502 -11.52 -7.27 3.36
N TYR A 503 -12.39 -8.28 3.26
CA TYR A 503 -12.18 -9.64 3.76
C TYR A 503 -11.86 -10.70 2.68
N GLY A 504 -11.83 -10.34 1.39
CA GLY A 504 -11.51 -11.29 0.32
C GLY A 504 -10.05 -11.76 0.35
N ILE A 505 -9.80 -13.02 0.00
CA ILE A 505 -8.45 -13.58 -0.12
C ILE A 505 -7.71 -12.89 -1.26
N TYR A 506 -6.52 -12.34 -1.00
CA TYR A 506 -5.63 -11.77 -2.01
C TYR A 506 -4.87 -12.88 -2.76
N ASP A 507 -4.80 -12.82 -4.09
CA ASP A 507 -3.92 -13.68 -4.90
C ASP A 507 -3.23 -12.86 -6.00
N LEU A 508 -1.89 -12.83 -6.00
CA LEU A 508 -1.08 -12.16 -7.02
C LEU A 508 -1.25 -12.84 -8.39
N ILE A 509 -1.49 -12.05 -9.44
CA ILE A 509 -1.46 -12.50 -10.84
C ILE A 509 -0.40 -11.72 -11.62
N LEU A 510 -0.04 -12.18 -12.82
CA LEU A 510 0.99 -11.55 -13.66
C LEU A 510 2.31 -11.32 -12.87
N SER A 511 2.69 -12.23 -11.98
CA SER A 511 3.76 -12.06 -10.99
C SER A 511 5.07 -11.55 -11.60
N ASN A 512 5.51 -12.18 -12.71
CA ASN A 512 6.74 -11.83 -13.43
C ASN A 512 6.62 -10.63 -14.39
N HIS A 513 5.45 -10.00 -14.51
CA HIS A 513 5.25 -8.85 -15.40
C HIS A 513 5.89 -7.58 -14.82
N LYS A 514 6.75 -6.90 -15.58
CA LYS A 514 7.59 -5.78 -15.08
C LYS A 514 6.87 -4.44 -14.88
N GLN A 515 5.73 -4.20 -15.53
CA GLN A 515 4.98 -2.93 -15.46
C GLN A 515 3.64 -3.05 -14.70
N ILE A 516 2.78 -3.99 -15.13
CA ILE A 516 1.47 -4.24 -14.51
C ILE A 516 1.61 -4.89 -13.13
N TYR A 517 1.10 -4.25 -12.08
CA TYR A 517 0.66 -4.92 -10.86
C TYR A 517 -0.76 -5.43 -11.08
N GLY A 518 -0.95 -6.76 -10.97
CA GLY A 518 -2.27 -7.38 -11.03
C GLY A 518 -2.48 -8.30 -9.83
N TYR A 519 -3.64 -8.24 -9.19
CA TYR A 519 -4.04 -9.21 -8.18
C TYR A 519 -5.55 -9.46 -8.21
N MET A 520 -5.96 -10.56 -7.61
CA MET A 520 -7.37 -10.88 -7.37
C MET A 520 -7.69 -10.67 -5.89
N ARG A 521 -8.93 -10.26 -5.59
CA ARG A 521 -9.55 -10.48 -4.27
C ARG A 521 -10.69 -11.47 -4.47
N THR A 522 -10.74 -12.54 -3.69
CA THR A 522 -11.73 -13.64 -3.86
C THR A 522 -12.57 -13.85 -2.61
N SER A 523 -13.88 -14.01 -2.78
CA SER A 523 -14.82 -14.52 -1.77
C SER A 523 -15.56 -15.76 -2.30
N ASP A 524 -16.48 -16.30 -1.50
CA ASP A 524 -17.33 -17.44 -1.92
C ASP A 524 -18.22 -17.08 -3.12
N THR A 525 -18.76 -15.86 -3.13
CA THR A 525 -19.75 -15.41 -4.12
C THR A 525 -19.14 -14.58 -5.25
N LYS A 526 -18.04 -13.87 -5.02
CA LYS A 526 -17.47 -12.88 -5.97
C LYS A 526 -15.95 -13.05 -6.13
N ARG A 527 -15.44 -12.55 -7.25
CA ARG A 527 -14.01 -12.31 -7.49
C ARG A 527 -13.84 -10.91 -8.06
N ALA A 528 -12.92 -10.14 -7.50
CA ALA A 528 -12.45 -8.89 -8.07
C ALA A 528 -11.08 -9.09 -8.73
N TYR A 529 -10.85 -8.39 -9.84
CA TYR A 529 -9.54 -8.26 -10.48
C TYR A 529 -9.11 -6.80 -10.37
N VAL A 530 -8.00 -6.55 -9.65
CA VAL A 530 -7.35 -5.23 -9.57
C VAL A 530 -6.15 -5.25 -10.50
N LEU A 531 -6.18 -4.41 -11.53
CA LEU A 531 -5.14 -4.31 -12.56
C LEU A 531 -4.67 -2.86 -12.64
N ALA A 532 -3.36 -2.64 -12.51
CA ALA A 532 -2.74 -1.33 -12.58
C ALA A 532 -1.41 -1.39 -13.33
N ASN A 533 -1.20 -0.51 -14.30
CA ASN A 533 0.14 -0.18 -14.75
C ASN A 533 0.81 0.71 -13.69
N LEU A 534 2.03 0.38 -13.27
CA LEU A 534 2.83 1.21 -12.35
C LEU A 534 4.05 1.81 -13.07
N THR A 535 3.91 2.12 -14.36
CA THR A 535 4.96 2.75 -15.16
C THR A 535 4.42 3.80 -16.12
N ASP A 536 5.33 4.71 -16.49
CA ASP A 536 5.24 5.76 -17.50
C ASP A 536 5.06 5.29 -18.96
N ARG A 537 5.01 3.98 -19.20
CA ARG A 537 4.99 3.37 -20.54
C ARG A 537 3.79 2.49 -20.73
N VAL A 538 3.28 2.46 -21.96
CA VAL A 538 2.26 1.50 -22.40
C VAL A 538 2.70 0.07 -22.04
N ALA A 539 1.77 -0.72 -21.51
CA ALA A 539 1.97 -2.12 -21.15
C ALA A 539 1.02 -3.03 -21.93
N GLN A 540 1.44 -4.26 -22.24
CA GLN A 540 0.61 -5.27 -22.90
C GLN A 540 0.72 -6.60 -22.17
N PHE A 541 -0.43 -7.23 -21.86
CA PHE A 541 -0.48 -8.47 -21.10
C PHE A 541 -1.71 -9.31 -21.47
N THR A 542 -1.66 -10.60 -21.14
CA THR A 542 -2.77 -11.54 -21.36
C THR A 542 -3.16 -12.23 -20.05
N LEU A 543 -4.47 -12.36 -19.80
CA LEU A 543 -5.06 -13.06 -18.66
C LEU A 543 -5.58 -14.46 -19.06
N TYR A 544 -5.55 -15.41 -18.12
CA TYR A 544 -6.11 -16.75 -18.34
C TYR A 544 -7.64 -16.74 -18.45
N GLN A 545 -8.30 -15.97 -17.58
CA GLN A 545 -9.74 -15.69 -17.61
C GLN A 545 -9.98 -14.39 -18.38
N GLY A 546 -11.00 -14.36 -19.23
CA GLY A 546 -11.41 -13.13 -19.92
C GLY A 546 -12.31 -12.26 -19.07
N LEU A 547 -12.22 -10.95 -19.24
CA LEU A 547 -13.00 -9.94 -18.55
C LEU A 547 -13.91 -9.22 -19.56
N SER A 548 -14.97 -8.58 -19.07
CA SER A 548 -15.93 -7.84 -19.90
C SER A 548 -16.13 -6.42 -19.37
N SER A 549 -16.41 -5.46 -20.25
CA SER A 549 -16.67 -4.06 -19.87
C SER A 549 -17.84 -3.94 -18.88
N SER A 550 -18.85 -4.82 -18.97
CA SER A 550 -19.97 -4.90 -18.03
C SER A 550 -19.60 -5.33 -16.61
N GLN A 551 -18.36 -5.75 -16.38
CA GLN A 551 -17.81 -6.14 -15.06
C GLN A 551 -16.90 -5.04 -14.48
N LEU A 552 -16.60 -3.98 -15.23
CA LEU A 552 -15.71 -2.88 -14.82
C LEU A 552 -16.43 -2.00 -13.78
N VAL A 553 -15.81 -1.82 -12.61
CA VAL A 553 -16.35 -1.01 -11.49
C VAL A 553 -15.52 0.23 -11.17
N LEU A 554 -14.27 0.30 -11.64
CA LEU A 554 -13.42 1.49 -11.52
C LEU A 554 -12.37 1.52 -12.64
N THR A 555 -12.11 2.72 -13.17
CA THR A 555 -10.93 3.03 -13.98
C THR A 555 -10.50 4.47 -13.68
N ASN A 556 -9.23 4.81 -13.94
CA ASN A 556 -8.77 6.20 -13.89
C ASN A 556 -8.82 6.91 -15.25
N LEU A 557 -9.04 6.20 -16.37
CA LEU A 557 -9.19 6.83 -17.69
C LEU A 557 -10.30 7.90 -17.70
N LEU A 558 -10.04 9.00 -18.42
CA LEU A 558 -11.01 10.07 -18.64
C LEU A 558 -12.02 9.67 -19.73
N GLU A 559 -11.53 9.03 -20.80
CA GLU A 559 -12.35 8.48 -21.88
C GLU A 559 -12.95 7.12 -21.48
N PRO A 560 -14.19 6.79 -21.92
CA PRO A 560 -14.79 5.49 -21.66
C PRO A 560 -13.95 4.33 -22.19
N VAL A 561 -13.75 3.30 -21.36
CA VAL A 561 -13.12 2.03 -21.80
C VAL A 561 -13.98 1.37 -22.87
N SER A 562 -13.42 1.13 -24.05
CA SER A 562 -14.06 0.46 -25.18
C SER A 562 -14.78 -0.83 -24.76
N GLU A 563 -15.97 -1.08 -25.32
CA GLU A 563 -16.74 -2.30 -25.00
C GLU A 563 -15.96 -3.57 -25.38
N HIS A 564 -15.89 -4.54 -24.46
CA HIS A 564 -15.15 -5.79 -24.61
C HIS A 564 -15.83 -6.92 -23.83
N LYS A 565 -15.64 -8.19 -24.27
CA LYS A 565 -16.38 -9.34 -23.73
C LYS A 565 -15.56 -10.64 -23.80
N ASP A 566 -15.38 -11.31 -22.65
CA ASP A 566 -14.40 -12.42 -22.45
C ASP A 566 -13.00 -12.08 -23.01
N GLU A 567 -12.63 -10.80 -22.98
CA GLU A 567 -11.34 -10.30 -23.50
C GLU A 567 -10.21 -10.67 -22.54
N LYS A 568 -9.11 -11.16 -23.12
CA LYS A 568 -7.96 -11.68 -22.40
C LYS A 568 -6.71 -10.83 -22.60
N SER A 569 -6.58 -10.16 -23.74
CA SER A 569 -5.39 -9.40 -24.12
C SER A 569 -5.65 -7.91 -23.92
N PHE A 570 -4.90 -7.31 -23.00
CA PHE A 570 -5.06 -5.93 -22.60
C PHE A 570 -3.85 -5.11 -23.00
N LYS A 571 -4.11 -3.92 -23.57
CA LYS A 571 -3.16 -2.83 -23.74
C LYS A 571 -3.56 -1.74 -22.75
N PHE A 572 -2.68 -1.43 -21.81
CA PHE A 572 -2.87 -0.37 -20.81
C PHE A 572 -1.98 0.82 -21.16
N HIS A 573 -2.51 2.02 -21.01
CA HIS A 573 -1.79 3.29 -21.07
C HIS A 573 -0.85 3.45 -19.85
N PRO A 574 0.10 4.40 -19.88
CA PRO A 574 0.88 4.79 -18.70
C PRO A 574 -0.02 5.00 -17.49
N TYR A 575 0.35 4.40 -16.35
CA TYR A 575 -0.40 4.43 -15.08
C TYR A 575 -1.91 4.11 -15.15
N GLU A 576 -2.40 3.44 -16.21
CA GLU A 576 -3.81 3.04 -16.30
C GLU A 576 -4.19 1.99 -15.24
N ILE A 577 -5.36 2.16 -14.61
CA ILE A 577 -6.00 1.15 -13.77
C ILE A 577 -7.35 0.72 -14.30
N ARG A 578 -7.68 -0.56 -14.05
CA ARG A 578 -9.03 -1.11 -14.17
C ARG A 578 -9.29 -2.08 -13.02
N VAL A 579 -10.45 -1.93 -12.37
CA VAL A 579 -10.95 -2.87 -11.38
C VAL A 579 -12.23 -3.50 -11.92
N TYR A 580 -12.28 -4.83 -11.96
CA TYR A 580 -13.43 -5.59 -12.41
C TYR A 580 -13.99 -6.46 -11.27
N ILE A 581 -15.30 -6.74 -11.24
CA ILE A 581 -15.94 -7.68 -10.30
C ILE A 581 -16.81 -8.68 -11.08
N ILE A 582 -16.70 -9.96 -10.72
CA ILE A 582 -17.42 -11.09 -11.32
C ILE A 582 -18.11 -11.91 -10.23
N ASP A 583 -19.36 -12.33 -10.44
CA ASP A 583 -20.03 -13.30 -9.57
C ASP A 583 -19.57 -14.74 -9.90
N ARG A 584 -19.04 -15.45 -8.92
CA ARG A 584 -18.42 -16.79 -9.09
C ARG A 584 -19.41 -17.89 -9.46
N LYS A 585 -20.71 -17.67 -9.24
CA LYS A 585 -21.77 -18.54 -9.76
C LYS A 585 -21.82 -18.50 -11.30
N GLU A 586 -21.50 -17.36 -11.91
CA GLU A 586 -21.38 -17.25 -13.36
C GLU A 586 -20.08 -17.90 -13.86
N GLU A 587 -18.96 -17.76 -13.15
CA GLU A 587 -17.71 -18.49 -13.46
C GLU A 587 -17.95 -20.00 -13.49
N LEU A 588 -18.55 -20.56 -12.43
CA LEU A 588 -18.85 -21.99 -12.31
C LEU A 588 -19.76 -22.46 -13.44
N HIS A 589 -20.91 -21.81 -13.64
CA HIS A 589 -21.82 -22.17 -14.72
C HIS A 589 -21.24 -21.93 -16.12
N HIS A 590 -20.28 -21.03 -16.31
CA HIS A 590 -19.58 -20.86 -17.58
C HIS A 590 -18.55 -21.98 -17.81
N HIS A 591 -17.83 -22.39 -16.75
CA HIS A 591 -16.88 -23.51 -16.81
C HIS A 591 -17.61 -24.84 -17.03
N GLU A 592 -18.70 -25.10 -16.32
CA GLU A 592 -19.60 -26.26 -16.53
C GLU A 592 -20.13 -26.30 -17.97
N ARG A 593 -20.59 -25.15 -18.51
CA ARG A 593 -21.06 -25.08 -19.91
C ARG A 593 -19.93 -25.29 -20.93
N LYS A 594 -18.72 -24.75 -20.70
CA LYS A 594 -17.54 -24.99 -21.56
C LYS A 594 -17.10 -26.45 -21.50
N GLN A 595 -17.05 -27.07 -20.32
CA GLN A 595 -16.69 -28.48 -20.16
C GLN A 595 -17.73 -29.39 -20.82
N HIS A 596 -19.03 -29.16 -20.57
CA HIS A 596 -20.11 -29.91 -21.21
C HIS A 596 -20.10 -29.79 -22.75
N ALA A 597 -19.72 -28.63 -23.30
CA ALA A 597 -19.53 -28.46 -24.75
C ALA A 597 -18.30 -29.21 -25.29
N ILE A 598 -17.20 -29.27 -24.52
CA ILE A 598 -16.01 -30.07 -24.83
C ILE A 598 -16.37 -31.57 -24.79
N ASP A 599 -17.05 -32.03 -23.73
CA ASP A 599 -17.48 -33.42 -23.56
C ASP A 599 -18.46 -33.84 -24.67
N GLN A 600 -19.34 -32.95 -25.12
CA GLN A 600 -20.19 -33.19 -26.29
C GLN A 600 -19.37 -33.26 -27.58
N SER A 601 -18.35 -32.43 -27.78
CA SER A 601 -17.44 -32.50 -28.93
C SER A 601 -16.62 -33.79 -28.95
N GLU A 602 -16.12 -34.23 -27.80
CA GLU A 602 -15.40 -35.51 -27.61
C GLU A 602 -16.31 -36.71 -27.90
N ASN A 603 -17.56 -36.68 -27.42
CA ASN A 603 -18.57 -37.70 -27.76
C ASN A 603 -18.89 -37.72 -29.26
N LEU A 604 -19.01 -36.56 -29.91
CA LEU A 604 -19.23 -36.46 -31.36
C LEU A 604 -18.08 -37.08 -32.17
N LYS A 605 -16.83 -36.80 -31.78
CA LYS A 605 -15.62 -37.45 -32.34
C LYS A 605 -15.60 -38.95 -32.07
N SER A 606 -16.02 -39.38 -30.87
CA SER A 606 -16.08 -40.81 -30.49
C SER A 606 -17.10 -41.58 -31.36
N ILE A 607 -18.29 -41.01 -31.55
CA ILE A 607 -19.34 -41.55 -32.44
C ILE A 607 -18.83 -41.61 -33.88
N LEU A 608 -18.24 -40.53 -34.41
CA LEU A 608 -17.60 -40.52 -35.73
C LEU A 608 -16.49 -41.58 -35.86
N SER A 609 -15.66 -41.77 -34.83
CA SER A 609 -14.63 -42.82 -34.80
C SER A 609 -15.21 -44.23 -34.77
N THR A 610 -16.42 -44.40 -34.23
CA THR A 610 -17.12 -45.69 -34.16
C THR A 610 -17.80 -46.02 -35.49
N VAL A 611 -18.45 -45.03 -36.11
CA VAL A 611 -19.02 -45.14 -37.47
C VAL A 611 -17.94 -45.42 -38.51
N THR A 612 -16.77 -44.79 -38.40
CA THR A 612 -15.64 -45.04 -39.30
C THR A 612 -14.96 -46.40 -39.05
N LYS A 613 -14.69 -46.79 -37.79
CA LYS A 613 -14.19 -48.15 -37.48
C LYS A 613 -15.18 -49.26 -37.86
N GLY A 614 -16.47 -48.95 -37.93
CA GLY A 614 -17.50 -49.82 -38.49
C GLY A 614 -17.28 -50.19 -39.97
N LYS A 615 -16.47 -49.43 -40.72
CA LYS A 615 -16.10 -49.77 -42.10
C LYS A 615 -15.09 -50.92 -42.18
N ASP A 616 -14.23 -51.07 -41.16
CA ASP A 616 -13.11 -52.00 -41.20
C ASP A 616 -13.44 -53.38 -40.58
N ASN A 617 -14.38 -53.45 -39.63
CA ASN A 617 -14.62 -54.65 -38.81
C ASN A 617 -15.94 -55.41 -39.10
N THR A 618 -16.74 -55.02 -40.10
CA THR A 618 -17.88 -55.82 -40.58
C THR A 618 -17.80 -56.05 -42.09
N ASN A 619 -17.04 -57.07 -42.50
CA ASN A 619 -16.96 -57.50 -43.90
C ASN A 619 -18.13 -58.42 -44.32
N GLU A 620 -19.32 -58.20 -43.74
CA GLU A 620 -20.58 -58.86 -44.09
C GLU A 620 -21.61 -57.84 -44.58
N SER A 621 -21.87 -57.86 -45.89
CA SER A 621 -23.15 -57.54 -46.53
C SER A 621 -23.93 -56.25 -46.14
N LEU A 622 -23.29 -55.10 -45.94
CA LEU A 622 -24.00 -53.81 -46.04
C LEU A 622 -24.54 -53.59 -47.48
N THR A 623 -25.84 -53.32 -47.62
CA THR A 623 -26.49 -53.12 -48.93
C THR A 623 -26.03 -51.83 -49.62
N LYS A 624 -26.26 -51.74 -50.93
CA LYS A 624 -25.89 -50.56 -51.73
C LYS A 624 -26.59 -49.28 -51.24
N GLU A 625 -27.82 -49.41 -50.76
CA GLU A 625 -28.60 -48.31 -50.18
C GLU A 625 -28.09 -47.89 -48.79
N GLN A 626 -27.76 -48.85 -47.92
CA GLN A 626 -27.14 -48.54 -46.61
C GLN A 626 -25.80 -47.81 -46.77
N LYS A 627 -24.98 -48.17 -47.76
CA LYS A 627 -23.72 -47.47 -48.05
C LYS A 627 -23.92 -46.03 -48.53
N VAL A 628 -24.94 -45.76 -49.35
CA VAL A 628 -25.29 -44.40 -49.79
C VAL A 628 -25.90 -43.58 -48.64
N ALA A 629 -26.66 -44.20 -47.74
CA ALA A 629 -27.14 -43.55 -46.53
C ALA A 629 -25.98 -43.12 -45.62
N LEU A 630 -25.05 -44.03 -45.30
CA LEU A 630 -23.85 -43.73 -44.50
C LEU A 630 -23.04 -42.56 -45.06
N GLN A 631 -22.78 -42.53 -46.38
CA GLN A 631 -22.06 -41.41 -47.00
C GLN A 631 -22.79 -40.06 -46.87
N LYS A 632 -24.13 -40.03 -46.95
CA LYS A 632 -24.90 -38.80 -46.70
C LYS A 632 -24.84 -38.37 -45.24
N LEU A 633 -24.87 -39.30 -44.29
CA LEU A 633 -24.79 -38.99 -42.86
C LEU A 633 -23.39 -38.47 -42.48
N GLU A 634 -22.32 -39.01 -43.07
CA GLU A 634 -20.96 -38.45 -42.94
C GLU A 634 -20.87 -37.01 -43.50
N GLN A 635 -21.42 -36.77 -44.70
CA GLN A 635 -21.45 -35.44 -45.32
C GLN A 635 -22.24 -34.42 -44.46
N MET A 636 -23.38 -34.82 -43.90
CA MET A 636 -24.20 -33.97 -43.03
C MET A 636 -23.51 -33.70 -41.68
N SER A 637 -22.86 -34.71 -41.10
CA SER A 637 -22.10 -34.55 -39.84
C SER A 637 -20.93 -33.57 -39.99
N HIS A 638 -20.21 -33.62 -41.12
CA HIS A 638 -19.11 -32.69 -41.40
C HIS A 638 -19.59 -31.23 -41.52
N ASN A 639 -20.75 -31.00 -42.15
CA ASN A 639 -21.35 -29.67 -42.27
C ASN A 639 -21.91 -29.12 -40.95
N ALA A 640 -22.30 -29.99 -40.00
CA ALA A 640 -22.88 -29.58 -38.71
C ALA A 640 -21.87 -28.91 -37.77
N LEU A 641 -20.56 -29.16 -37.95
CA LEU A 641 -19.47 -28.56 -37.16
C LEU A 641 -19.37 -27.02 -37.28
N HIS A 642 -20.10 -26.41 -38.23
CA HIS A 642 -20.13 -24.97 -38.46
C HIS A 642 -21.52 -24.33 -38.27
N GLN A 643 -22.43 -24.99 -37.52
CA GLN A 643 -23.79 -24.50 -37.24
C GLN A 643 -24.06 -24.26 -35.75
N SER A 644 -25.20 -23.65 -35.43
CA SER A 644 -25.58 -23.28 -34.06
C SER A 644 -25.83 -24.49 -33.15
N GLU A 645 -25.66 -24.31 -31.84
CA GLU A 645 -25.78 -25.38 -30.83
C GLU A 645 -27.15 -26.09 -30.87
N GLN A 646 -28.25 -25.37 -31.14
CA GLN A 646 -29.57 -25.98 -31.30
C GLN A 646 -29.66 -26.81 -32.58
N SER A 647 -29.17 -26.26 -33.70
CA SER A 647 -29.10 -26.98 -34.98
C SER A 647 -28.29 -28.27 -34.86
N GLN A 648 -27.20 -28.25 -34.09
CA GLN A 648 -26.40 -29.44 -33.81
C GLN A 648 -27.19 -30.50 -33.02
N LYS A 649 -27.94 -30.12 -31.97
CA LYS A 649 -28.78 -31.05 -31.19
C LYS A 649 -29.86 -31.71 -32.05
N ASP A 650 -30.54 -30.93 -32.89
CA ASP A 650 -31.59 -31.43 -33.78
C ASP A 650 -31.01 -32.39 -34.84
N ILE A 651 -29.84 -32.06 -35.40
CA ILE A 651 -29.10 -32.92 -36.34
C ILE A 651 -28.60 -34.21 -35.67
N ILE A 652 -28.09 -34.14 -34.43
CA ILE A 652 -27.67 -35.33 -33.67
C ILE A 652 -28.85 -36.27 -33.42
N SER A 653 -30.00 -35.74 -32.99
CA SER A 653 -31.20 -36.54 -32.75
C SER A 653 -31.64 -37.30 -34.02
N ALA A 654 -31.72 -36.59 -35.15
CA ALA A 654 -32.04 -37.19 -36.45
C ALA A 654 -31.00 -38.22 -36.94
N LEU A 655 -29.71 -37.96 -36.71
CA LEU A 655 -28.61 -38.91 -37.00
C LEU A 655 -28.76 -40.20 -36.15
N THR A 656 -29.11 -40.07 -34.87
CA THR A 656 -29.27 -41.21 -33.96
C THR A 656 -30.47 -42.07 -34.34
N GLU A 657 -31.64 -41.47 -34.61
CA GLU A 657 -32.81 -42.21 -35.09
C GLU A 657 -32.53 -42.90 -36.44
N ALA A 658 -31.94 -42.20 -37.41
CA ALA A 658 -31.63 -42.76 -38.72
C ALA A 658 -30.66 -43.94 -38.63
N THR A 659 -29.64 -43.84 -37.76
CA THR A 659 -28.65 -44.91 -37.55
C THR A 659 -29.27 -46.12 -36.86
N ALA A 660 -30.08 -45.93 -35.82
CA ALA A 660 -30.80 -47.02 -35.16
C ALA A 660 -31.73 -47.77 -36.13
N LYS A 661 -32.45 -47.03 -36.97
CA LYS A 661 -33.39 -47.55 -37.97
C LYS A 661 -32.72 -48.26 -39.14
N ALA A 662 -31.45 -47.93 -39.44
CA ALA A 662 -30.62 -48.62 -40.43
C ALA A 662 -30.00 -49.92 -39.90
N LEU A 663 -29.80 -50.03 -38.57
CA LEU A 663 -29.20 -51.17 -37.89
C LEU A 663 -30.21 -52.23 -37.42
N SER A 664 -31.47 -51.86 -37.14
CA SER A 664 -32.53 -52.78 -36.70
C SER A 664 -33.09 -53.70 -37.81
N GLY A 665 -32.32 -53.98 -38.86
CA GLY A 665 -32.79 -54.57 -40.12
C GLY A 665 -32.75 -56.11 -40.22
N THR A 666 -32.26 -56.82 -39.20
CA THR A 666 -31.86 -58.23 -39.32
C THR A 666 -32.20 -59.11 -38.11
N GLN A 667 -33.49 -59.42 -37.91
CA GLN A 667 -34.02 -60.81 -37.84
C GLN A 667 -35.50 -60.86 -37.46
N THR A 668 -36.17 -61.96 -37.80
CA THR A 668 -37.62 -62.17 -37.63
C THR A 668 -37.93 -63.35 -36.69
N SER A 669 -38.98 -63.23 -35.86
CA SER A 669 -40.04 -64.25 -35.75
C SER A 669 -41.09 -63.90 -34.68
N LYS A 670 -42.15 -64.71 -34.59
CA LYS A 670 -43.40 -64.48 -33.85
C LYS A 670 -43.31 -64.95 -32.39
N GLN A 671 -43.90 -64.21 -31.46
CA GLN A 671 -45.16 -64.63 -30.79
C GLN A 671 -45.79 -63.50 -29.95
N GLN A 672 -47.01 -63.71 -29.45
CA GLN A 672 -47.87 -62.70 -28.82
C GLN A 672 -48.31 -63.10 -27.40
N THR A 673 -48.33 -62.15 -26.47
CA THR A 673 -49.35 -61.99 -25.40
C THR A 673 -49.24 -60.57 -24.81
N LYS A 674 -50.04 -59.61 -25.27
CA LYS A 674 -51.34 -59.19 -24.68
C LYS A 674 -51.28 -58.75 -23.21
N HIS A 675 -51.29 -57.44 -22.96
CA HIS A 675 -52.32 -56.69 -22.20
C HIS A 675 -52.05 -55.17 -22.39
N LYS A 676 -52.81 -54.48 -23.26
CA LYS A 676 -54.02 -53.66 -22.99
C LYS A 676 -53.75 -52.20 -22.52
N SER A 677 -53.81 -51.28 -23.48
CA SER A 677 -54.11 -49.82 -23.38
C SER A 677 -55.60 -49.56 -23.03
N PRO A 678 -56.15 -48.31 -22.93
CA PRO A 678 -55.70 -46.96 -23.37
C PRO A 678 -55.50 -45.98 -22.16
N SER A 679 -55.75 -44.65 -22.11
CA SER A 679 -56.40 -43.61 -22.95
C SER A 679 -55.96 -42.19 -22.49
N ILE A 680 -55.49 -41.28 -23.35
CA ILE A 680 -56.16 -40.20 -24.15
C ILE A 680 -56.19 -38.80 -23.47
N SER A 681 -55.81 -37.77 -24.28
CA SER A 681 -55.94 -36.29 -24.20
C SER A 681 -56.04 -35.52 -22.87
N ILE A 682 -55.06 -34.62 -22.66
CA ILE A 682 -55.20 -33.14 -22.67
C ILE A 682 -56.62 -32.57 -22.39
N ASP A 683 -56.78 -31.71 -21.36
CA ASP A 683 -57.37 -30.36 -21.55
C ASP A 683 -57.10 -29.35 -20.39
N GLN A 684 -57.62 -28.13 -20.58
CA GLN A 684 -57.34 -26.82 -19.95
C GLN A 684 -57.58 -26.57 -18.44
N GLU A 685 -56.93 -25.48 -17.98
CA GLU A 685 -57.33 -24.48 -16.95
C GLU A 685 -58.35 -24.80 -15.83
N LYS A 686 -57.96 -24.52 -14.57
CA LYS A 686 -58.66 -23.58 -13.66
C LYS A 686 -57.85 -23.21 -12.41
N ALA A 687 -58.31 -22.20 -11.67
CA ALA A 687 -57.65 -21.57 -10.52
C ALA A 687 -58.51 -21.61 -9.25
N ILE A 688 -58.09 -20.87 -8.19
CA ILE A 688 -58.79 -20.62 -6.89
C ILE A 688 -58.67 -21.80 -5.90
N PRO A 689 -58.54 -21.61 -4.55
CA PRO A 689 -58.71 -20.38 -3.75
C PRO A 689 -57.48 -19.92 -2.93
N ALA A 690 -57.68 -18.82 -2.18
CA ALA A 690 -56.86 -18.38 -1.04
C ALA A 690 -57.57 -18.69 0.30
N ASP A 691 -57.15 -18.02 1.39
CA ASP A 691 -57.62 -18.16 2.79
C ASP A 691 -57.24 -19.49 3.48
N SER A 692 -56.91 -19.52 4.79
CA SER A 692 -56.54 -18.43 5.71
C SER A 692 -55.84 -19.02 6.95
N ALA A 693 -54.86 -18.31 7.52
CA ALA A 693 -54.33 -18.60 8.86
C ALA A 693 -53.75 -17.33 9.50
N GLU A 694 -54.34 -16.87 10.59
CA GLU A 694 -53.80 -15.79 11.43
C GLU A 694 -52.67 -16.34 12.29
N ILE A 695 -51.53 -15.65 12.36
CA ILE A 695 -50.54 -15.82 13.43
C ILE A 695 -50.09 -14.44 13.93
N ASP A 696 -50.31 -14.27 15.22
CA ASP A 696 -49.85 -13.28 16.20
C ASP A 696 -48.82 -12.19 15.79
N LEU A 697 -49.02 -10.97 16.29
CA LEU A 697 -48.30 -9.77 15.87
C LEU A 697 -47.50 -9.06 16.99
N GLU A 698 -47.03 -9.80 17.99
CA GLU A 698 -46.28 -9.23 19.12
C GLU A 698 -44.99 -10.01 19.47
N ASN A 699 -43.99 -10.01 18.55
CA ASN A 699 -42.53 -10.04 18.82
C ASN A 699 -41.70 -10.24 17.51
N GLU A 700 -41.41 -9.18 16.74
CA GLU A 700 -40.40 -9.22 15.65
C GLU A 700 -39.25 -8.22 15.87
N PRO A 701 -37.96 -8.61 15.65
CA PRO A 701 -36.82 -7.71 15.80
C PRO A 701 -36.81 -6.52 14.84
N ILE A 702 -36.28 -5.38 15.34
CA ILE A 702 -36.25 -4.06 14.68
C ILE A 702 -35.62 -4.09 13.27
N TYR A 703 -34.71 -5.02 12.99
CA TYR A 703 -34.04 -5.15 11.69
C TYR A 703 -35.05 -5.35 10.53
N LYS A 704 -36.04 -6.24 10.68
CA LYS A 704 -37.04 -6.52 9.63
C LYS A 704 -37.95 -5.32 9.31
N LYS A 705 -38.19 -4.42 10.28
CA LYS A 705 -38.92 -3.16 10.04
C LYS A 705 -38.16 -2.24 9.07
N ARG A 706 -36.82 -2.28 9.03
CA ARG A 706 -36.00 -1.46 8.11
C ARG A 706 -36.00 -1.98 6.67
N GLU A 707 -36.07 -3.30 6.47
CA GLU A 707 -36.14 -3.88 5.12
C GLU A 707 -37.50 -3.62 4.43
N ARG A 708 -38.61 -3.62 5.20
CA ARG A 708 -39.93 -3.22 4.69
C ARG A 708 -40.04 -1.73 4.35
N GLN A 709 -39.26 -0.85 4.98
CA GLN A 709 -39.20 0.57 4.57
C GLN A 709 -38.34 0.77 3.32
N ARG A 710 -37.26 0.01 3.12
CA ARG A 710 -36.43 0.08 1.90
C ARG A 710 -37.16 -0.38 0.63
N SER A 711 -38.07 -1.34 0.74
CA SER A 711 -38.83 -1.87 -0.40
C SER A 711 -40.02 -1.01 -0.86
N LEU A 712 -40.35 0.07 -0.13
CA LEU A 712 -41.48 0.97 -0.42
C LEU A 712 -41.09 2.29 -1.12
N VAL A 713 -39.80 2.50 -1.39
CA VAL A 713 -39.26 3.75 -2.00
C VAL A 713 -38.81 3.55 -3.46
N LEU A 714 -38.79 2.30 -3.97
CA LEU A 714 -38.33 1.97 -5.33
C LEU A 714 -39.47 1.82 -6.38
N ASN A 715 -40.66 2.37 -6.10
CA ASN A 715 -41.77 2.36 -7.05
C ASN A 715 -42.63 3.64 -6.96
N LEU A 716 -42.20 4.68 -7.68
CA LEU A 716 -43.06 5.73 -8.28
C LEU A 716 -42.18 6.60 -9.17
N GLY A 717 -42.60 6.84 -10.42
CA GLY A 717 -41.82 7.61 -11.39
C GLY A 717 -42.65 8.64 -12.16
N SER A 718 -41.95 9.57 -12.79
CA SER A 718 -42.39 10.33 -13.98
C SER A 718 -43.59 11.28 -13.84
N ILE A 719 -43.35 12.51 -13.35
CA ILE A 719 -44.12 13.71 -13.73
C ILE A 719 -43.14 14.84 -14.10
N ALA A 720 -43.48 15.63 -15.13
CA ALA A 720 -42.67 16.70 -15.73
C ALA A 720 -43.05 18.11 -15.17
N PRO A 721 -42.32 19.19 -15.51
CA PRO A 721 -42.27 20.40 -14.67
C PRO A 721 -43.41 21.41 -14.88
N VAL A 722 -43.56 22.32 -13.91
CA VAL A 722 -44.42 23.51 -13.96
C VAL A 722 -43.56 24.76 -13.69
N VAL A 723 -43.99 25.90 -14.23
CA VAL A 723 -43.25 27.19 -14.32
C VAL A 723 -43.91 28.25 -13.41
N GLN A 724 -43.24 29.40 -13.20
CA GLN A 724 -43.67 30.64 -12.50
C GLN A 724 -43.41 30.64 -10.97
N THR A 725 -43.04 31.76 -10.31
CA THR A 725 -42.60 33.11 -10.74
C THR A 725 -41.83 33.83 -9.63
N ASP A 726 -40.84 34.65 -9.99
CA ASP A 726 -40.26 35.75 -9.18
C ASP A 726 -41.06 37.06 -9.48
N PRO A 727 -40.99 38.23 -8.76
CA PRO A 727 -39.74 38.84 -8.26
C PRO A 727 -39.74 39.75 -6.99
N SER A 728 -38.51 40.10 -6.54
CA SER A 728 -38.07 41.46 -6.09
C SER A 728 -38.42 42.01 -4.68
N PRO A 729 -37.70 43.05 -4.16
CA PRO A 729 -36.24 43.33 -4.24
C PRO A 729 -35.67 43.99 -2.92
N VAL A 730 -34.57 44.78 -3.03
CA VAL A 730 -33.95 45.73 -2.06
C VAL A 730 -32.86 45.11 -1.14
N ASP A 731 -31.64 45.65 -0.99
CA ASP A 731 -31.01 46.90 -1.53
C ASP A 731 -29.54 46.71 -1.99
N GLN A 732 -28.98 47.72 -2.66
CA GLN A 732 -27.59 47.77 -3.15
C GLN A 732 -26.72 48.77 -2.36
N ARG A 733 -25.41 48.50 -2.21
CA ARG A 733 -24.38 49.55 -2.21
C ARG A 733 -23.11 49.15 -2.98
N ARG A 734 -22.89 49.81 -4.13
CA ARG A 734 -21.62 49.78 -4.88
C ARG A 734 -20.61 50.76 -4.27
N ARG A 735 -19.32 50.44 -4.35
CA ARG A 735 -18.25 51.41 -4.71
C ARG A 735 -17.17 50.71 -5.55
N SER A 736 -16.52 51.49 -6.42
CA SER A 736 -15.63 50.98 -7.48
C SER A 736 -14.59 52.03 -7.89
N PHE A 737 -13.31 51.70 -7.76
CA PHE A 737 -12.13 52.31 -8.42
C PHE A 737 -11.08 51.18 -8.43
N SER A 738 -10.54 50.67 -9.54
CA SER A 738 -9.87 51.26 -10.71
C SER A 738 -8.46 51.78 -10.43
N THR A 739 -7.48 50.92 -10.72
CA THR A 739 -6.21 51.22 -11.43
C THR A 739 -5.38 52.45 -11.00
N LEU A 740 -4.14 52.23 -10.55
CA LEU A 740 -2.93 52.57 -11.33
C LEU A 740 -1.62 52.05 -10.67
N ILE A 741 -0.59 51.89 -11.50
CA ILE A 741 0.79 51.50 -11.14
C ILE A 741 1.61 52.79 -10.99
N PRO A 742 2.67 52.80 -10.15
CA PRO A 742 3.99 53.07 -10.74
C PRO A 742 5.10 52.16 -10.20
N GLU A 743 6.06 51.83 -11.07
CA GLU A 743 7.32 51.22 -10.69
C GLU A 743 8.18 52.21 -9.87
N ARG A 744 9.05 51.70 -8.99
CA ARG A 744 10.51 51.87 -9.20
C ARG A 744 11.38 51.08 -8.21
N SER A 745 12.58 50.77 -8.67
CA SER A 745 13.63 50.08 -7.91
C SER A 745 14.44 51.04 -7.02
N ARG A 746 15.04 50.48 -5.95
CA ARG A 746 16.48 50.60 -5.66
C ARG A 746 16.93 49.70 -4.51
N ARG A 747 18.18 49.24 -4.60
CA ARG A 747 18.92 48.61 -3.50
C ARG A 747 19.25 49.63 -2.40
N PRO A 748 19.55 49.17 -1.18
CA PRO A 748 20.71 49.66 -0.45
C PRO A 748 21.73 48.54 -0.24
N SER A 749 23.01 48.87 -0.43
CA SER A 749 24.16 48.02 -0.10
C SER A 749 25.17 48.87 0.66
N PHE A 750 25.43 48.56 1.93
CA PHE A 750 26.46 49.24 2.72
C PHE A 750 27.03 48.32 3.81
N ILE A 751 28.38 48.22 3.81
CA ILE A 751 29.32 48.22 4.95
C ILE A 751 28.81 47.67 6.30
N GLY A 752 29.46 46.72 6.99
CA GLY A 752 30.80 46.15 6.83
C GLY A 752 31.76 46.62 7.94
N HIS A 753 32.08 45.75 8.89
CA HIS A 753 33.02 46.05 9.99
C HIS A 753 34.00 44.90 10.22
N HIS A 754 35.30 45.21 10.19
CA HIS A 754 36.36 44.36 10.72
C HIS A 754 36.36 44.40 12.26
N VAL A 755 36.77 43.28 12.86
CA VAL A 755 37.53 43.25 14.11
C VAL A 755 38.65 42.23 13.91
N ASP A 756 39.90 42.68 13.97
CA ASP A 756 41.06 41.80 13.95
C ASP A 756 41.36 41.27 15.36
N ASN A 757 42.00 40.09 15.45
CA ASN A 757 43.07 39.88 16.42
C ASN A 757 44.02 38.73 16.02
N SER A 758 45.30 39.08 16.07
CA SER A 758 46.54 38.29 16.14
C SER A 758 46.58 37.26 17.30
N SER A 759 47.46 36.24 17.34
CA SER A 759 48.52 35.74 16.42
C SER A 759 49.04 34.36 16.89
N ASP A 760 50.24 33.98 16.42
CA ASP A 760 51.16 32.90 16.86
C ASP A 760 50.84 31.53 16.19
N GLU A 761 51.65 30.94 15.30
CA GLU A 761 53.11 30.64 15.26
C GLU A 761 53.50 29.48 16.24
N ASP A 762 54.31 28.45 15.89
CA ASP A 762 55.17 28.27 14.71
C ASP A 762 55.59 26.81 14.35
N ASP A 763 56.18 26.67 13.15
CA ASP A 763 57.25 25.76 12.65
C ASP A 763 57.06 24.24 12.33
N ASP A 764 58.00 23.77 11.49
CA ASP A 764 58.06 22.61 10.58
C ASP A 764 58.67 21.33 11.21
N ARG A 765 58.40 20.15 10.61
CA ARG A 765 59.48 19.28 10.07
C ARG A 765 59.04 18.06 9.24
N LYS A 766 59.65 17.96 8.06
CA LYS A 766 59.64 16.84 7.10
C LYS A 766 60.31 15.56 7.63
N LYS A 767 59.90 14.39 7.09
CA LYS A 767 60.83 13.48 6.40
C LYS A 767 60.16 12.46 5.45
N THR A 768 60.95 12.04 4.48
CA THR A 768 60.62 11.12 3.37
C THR A 768 61.00 9.66 3.64
N THR A 769 60.28 8.72 3.03
CA THR A 769 60.92 7.63 2.25
C THR A 769 59.98 7.10 1.16
N THR A 770 60.54 6.87 -0.02
CA THR A 770 59.96 6.08 -1.12
C THR A 770 60.29 4.59 -0.94
N ASN A 771 59.55 3.71 -1.62
CA ASN A 771 60.10 2.46 -2.15
C ASN A 771 59.25 1.98 -3.35
N GLU A 772 59.83 1.08 -4.15
CA GLU A 772 59.37 0.79 -5.52
C GLU A 772 58.63 -0.55 -5.65
N LEU A 773 57.79 -0.60 -6.69
CA LEU A 773 57.53 -1.70 -7.62
C LEU A 773 57.89 -3.15 -7.21
N GLU A 774 56.93 -4.06 -7.42
CA GLU A 774 57.16 -5.22 -8.28
C GLU A 774 55.85 -5.64 -8.98
N GLU A 775 55.93 -6.02 -10.24
CA GLU A 775 54.82 -6.58 -11.03
C GLU A 775 55.01 -8.10 -11.15
N GLU A 776 53.93 -8.89 -11.12
CA GLU A 776 53.96 -10.21 -11.77
C GLU A 776 52.62 -10.51 -12.43
N SER A 777 52.67 -11.09 -13.64
CA SER A 777 51.51 -11.32 -14.49
C SER A 777 51.57 -12.67 -15.19
N THR A 778 50.46 -13.40 -15.17
CA THR A 778 50.09 -14.52 -16.06
C THR A 778 48.65 -14.94 -15.70
N ASP A 779 47.90 -15.67 -16.52
CA ASP A 779 47.59 -15.59 -17.96
C ASP A 779 46.33 -16.46 -18.16
N LEU A 780 45.64 -16.36 -19.29
CA LEU A 780 44.34 -16.97 -19.53
C LEU A 780 44.43 -18.45 -19.92
N SER A 781 43.51 -19.26 -19.41
CA SER A 781 43.03 -20.43 -20.15
C SER A 781 41.52 -20.62 -19.95
N THR A 782 40.88 -21.30 -20.90
CA THR A 782 39.42 -21.44 -20.99
C THR A 782 39.02 -22.90 -20.83
N ARG A 783 37.88 -23.17 -20.18
CA ARG A 783 36.69 -23.70 -20.88
C ARG A 783 35.47 -24.08 -20.01
N ASP A 784 34.34 -23.97 -20.70
CA ASP A 784 33.11 -24.76 -20.63
C ASP A 784 32.23 -24.73 -19.35
N ILE A 785 30.97 -25.08 -19.58
CA ILE A 785 29.81 -24.80 -18.72
C ILE A 785 29.17 -26.13 -18.35
N ASP A 786 28.74 -26.28 -17.09
CA ASP A 786 27.60 -27.14 -16.77
C ASP A 786 26.71 -26.47 -15.71
N TYR A 787 25.41 -26.78 -15.75
CA TYR A 787 24.38 -26.12 -14.94
C TYR A 787 24.06 -26.94 -13.68
N SER A 788 24.25 -26.34 -12.51
CA SER A 788 23.58 -26.78 -11.28
C SER A 788 23.07 -25.57 -10.49
N VAL A 789 21.89 -25.71 -9.89
CA VAL A 789 21.13 -24.59 -9.31
C VAL A 789 21.14 -24.70 -7.79
N LEU A 790 21.98 -23.91 -7.13
CA LEU A 790 21.92 -23.59 -5.69
C LEU A 790 22.59 -22.23 -5.44
N TYR A 791 21.79 -21.23 -5.11
CA TYR A 791 22.15 -19.99 -4.38
C TYR A 791 20.87 -19.65 -3.58
N ASP A 792 20.80 -19.72 -2.25
CA ASP A 792 21.67 -19.18 -1.19
C ASP A 792 21.36 -17.69 -0.94
N ASP A 793 20.67 -17.43 0.18
CA ASP A 793 20.06 -16.14 0.54
C ASP A 793 21.02 -15.32 1.42
N THR A 794 21.90 -14.54 0.80
CA THR A 794 22.77 -13.59 1.50
C THR A 794 22.19 -12.17 1.46
N ILE A 795 21.87 -11.63 2.64
CA ILE A 795 21.49 -10.22 2.81
C ILE A 795 22.77 -9.39 2.84
N GLU A 796 23.12 -8.78 1.71
CA GLU A 796 24.17 -7.76 1.64
C GLU A 796 23.58 -6.35 1.71
N ASP A 797 23.60 -5.75 2.91
CA ASP A 797 23.29 -4.33 3.10
C ASP A 797 24.54 -3.45 2.94
N TYR A 798 24.55 -2.67 1.86
CA TYR A 798 25.59 -1.69 1.57
C TYR A 798 25.13 -0.26 1.86
N SER A 799 25.71 0.28 2.94
CA SER A 799 25.95 1.71 3.16
C SER A 799 26.14 2.51 1.88
N PHE A 800 25.52 3.71 1.79
CA PHE A 800 25.67 4.67 0.68
C PHE A 800 27.10 4.73 0.14
N THR A 801 27.28 4.35 -1.12
CA THR A 801 28.49 4.61 -1.90
C THR A 801 28.11 5.36 -3.17
N SER A 802 28.93 6.32 -3.57
CA SER A 802 28.59 7.24 -4.65
C SER A 802 28.45 6.53 -6.00
N ALA A 803 27.35 6.79 -6.69
CA ALA A 803 27.04 6.22 -8.00
C ALA A 803 27.92 6.84 -9.10
N ARG A 804 29.23 6.56 -9.07
CA ARG A 804 30.15 6.85 -10.19
C ARG A 804 29.62 6.13 -11.43
N LYS A 805 29.02 6.90 -12.35
CA LYS A 805 28.67 6.42 -13.69
C LYS A 805 29.91 5.73 -14.30
N PRO A 806 29.82 4.49 -14.78
CA PRO A 806 30.89 3.95 -15.62
C PRO A 806 30.97 4.83 -16.86
N ALA A 807 32.10 5.50 -17.06
CA ALA A 807 32.32 6.31 -18.25
C ALA A 807 32.26 5.40 -19.48
N GLN A 808 31.23 5.57 -20.32
CA GLN A 808 31.20 4.93 -21.62
C GLN A 808 32.41 5.44 -22.41
N LYS A 809 33.33 4.53 -22.73
CA LYS A 809 34.33 4.76 -23.77
C LYS A 809 33.60 4.77 -25.12
N GLU A 810 32.99 5.89 -25.47
CA GLU A 810 32.71 6.18 -26.86
C GLU A 810 34.05 6.19 -27.61
N THR A 811 34.15 5.36 -28.64
CA THR A 811 35.33 5.31 -29.50
C THR A 811 35.41 6.58 -30.32
N LEU A 812 36.57 7.25 -30.32
CA LEU A 812 36.82 8.51 -31.02
C LEU A 812 36.65 8.45 -32.56
N HIS A 813 36.26 7.30 -33.10
CA HIS A 813 36.14 7.03 -34.52
C HIS A 813 34.77 7.46 -35.10
N ASP A 814 33.70 7.34 -34.31
CA ASP A 814 32.32 7.47 -34.79
C ASP A 814 31.85 8.94 -34.88
N GLN A 815 32.44 9.82 -34.06
CA GLN A 815 32.15 11.26 -34.09
C GLN A 815 32.82 12.00 -35.27
N GLN A 816 33.80 11.39 -35.96
CA GLN A 816 34.45 12.03 -37.12
C GLN A 816 33.68 11.85 -38.44
N GLU A 817 32.98 10.73 -38.65
CA GLU A 817 32.19 10.53 -39.89
C GLU A 817 30.94 11.42 -39.93
N ILE A 818 30.24 11.59 -38.80
CA ILE A 818 29.04 12.43 -38.71
C ILE A 818 29.35 13.90 -39.04
N MET A 819 30.50 14.42 -38.57
CA MET A 819 30.92 15.80 -38.85
C MET A 819 31.38 15.99 -40.30
N LEU A 820 31.91 14.95 -40.95
CA LEU A 820 32.29 14.97 -42.37
C LEU A 820 31.08 14.83 -43.32
N GLN A 821 29.97 14.27 -42.86
CA GLN A 821 28.73 14.19 -43.62
C GLN A 821 28.04 15.57 -43.69
N GLN A 822 27.94 16.29 -42.57
CA GLN A 822 27.21 17.57 -42.49
C GLN A 822 27.89 18.75 -43.22
N VAL A 823 29.22 18.70 -43.42
CA VAL A 823 29.94 19.71 -44.21
C VAL A 823 29.71 19.53 -45.73
N LYS A 824 29.25 18.36 -46.18
CA LYS A 824 28.98 18.05 -47.60
C LYS A 824 27.54 18.30 -48.06
N GLU A 825 26.69 18.88 -47.20
CA GLU A 825 25.33 19.32 -47.56
C GLU A 825 25.17 20.86 -47.43
N GLN A 826 26.30 21.59 -47.36
CA GLN A 826 26.34 23.07 -47.40
C GLN A 826 27.40 23.65 -48.38
N GLU A 827 27.97 22.81 -49.26
CA GLU A 827 28.65 23.21 -50.52
C GLU A 827 27.84 22.72 -51.73
#